data_AF-A0A3C1H7Y6-F1
#
_entry.id   AF-A0A3C1H7Y6-F1
#
_cell.length_a   1.000
_cell.length_b   1.000
_cell.length_c   1.000
_cell.angle_alpha   90.00
_cell.angle_beta   90.00
_cell.angle_gamma   90.00
#
_symmetry.space_group_name_H-M   'P 1'
#
loop_
_entity.id
_entity.type
_entity.pdbx_description
1 polymer ?
#
loop_
_entity_poly.entity_id
_entity_poly.type
_entity_poly.pdbx_seq_one_letter_code
_entity_poly.pdbx_strand_id
1 'polypeptide(L)'
;MELAQRLYRSLPRVLTRKGSALAAADVPGRLAWMLLLLMTASALRSPATNRIQTENALPGTTDWQLDSPASLGWPTNQSSAVPEIGGYASATSVNTNELLRFFVDVRTPSDNPQFSIEIFRLGWYGGLGGRRMEWPTDSGTTNLMILPGVQQLIPTPDPVTGMVQCNWAPSWELRIPDNWVSGIYVAKLTALPEIWQSYVIFVVREDGRSSDFLYQSSFTTFQAYNAWGGRSLYPYPAATASQVSFLRPYAGTASTFAQGAPFDRPDLAVGTGAGEFFVQIGSRQGPAWEYNAVRWIERQGYDVTYCTSLDVDATPALQWPGKTIKTFLSVGHDEYWSEAMRNNVEAARDRGVNLAFLSSNTCFWRIHFDPTRTSYSVIKSNTLTGDMWRLGTTRPEISMIGTEFVYNSLEIDLTLPDPLPTHWLYDYSNVSPGESFRGILGYEIDGEWDSYPAGLDFRRPTPPQGTIRLTRTRFTTPKGLSGTGYSTFYQAPSGAQVFATGSMQWSWALDDYNSPQTRGKQSLANDKVRQMTHNVFTQFSQPGGPTRPLVFVGATGRAGSEWSSSYGVDGSLLPGESGGTRGLPPRYVEVSIEGGTTPIEGVASGDRRIPKLAAETHPPGGNQFQWTAPDELRFNLSFQDDTPHVVTLYCADLAGLGIDQVVELIDPSDPLHPLDVRDLTLPTTGVYFSWRMTGTRQLRLRCTNPGTPHRGPVAAGLFFGDAGAASLLWTDVGTPGSGTRGNWALADGTRVFGSEGYIMPGNPTAAPAYAQVTPTGVETLNLGFTPIDDRVPVALDGEGLPA
;
A
#
# COMPACT_ATOMS: atom_id res chain seq x y z
N MET A 1 31.62 -28.12 4.21
CA MET A 1 32.51 -27.99 5.39
C MET A 1 33.82 -28.80 5.25
N GLU A 2 34.24 -29.19 4.04
CA GLU A 2 35.48 -29.97 3.80
C GLU A 2 36.49 -29.27 2.86
N LEU A 3 36.16 -28.08 2.34
CA LEU A 3 37.04 -27.28 1.49
C LEU A 3 37.91 -26.28 2.28
N ALA A 4 37.54 -25.96 3.53
CA ALA A 4 38.23 -24.95 4.35
C ALA A 4 39.47 -25.49 5.11
N GLN A 5 39.65 -26.81 5.19
CA GLN A 5 40.78 -27.42 5.91
C GLN A 5 42.06 -27.56 5.06
N ARG A 6 42.03 -27.30 3.74
CA ARG A 6 43.19 -27.51 2.86
C ARG A 6 44.09 -26.28 2.66
N LEU A 7 43.68 -25.09 3.09
CA LEU A 7 44.44 -23.85 2.82
C LEU A 7 45.32 -23.34 3.99
N TYR A 8 45.40 -24.06 5.11
CA TYR A 8 46.16 -23.61 6.29
C TYR A 8 47.54 -24.28 6.48
N ARG A 9 48.04 -25.03 5.49
CA ARG A 9 49.33 -25.75 5.59
C ARG A 9 50.31 -25.36 4.47
N SER A 10 50.75 -24.12 4.45
CA SER A 10 52.02 -23.77 3.80
C SER A 10 52.51 -22.40 4.26
N LEU A 11 53.46 -22.37 5.18
CA LEU A 11 54.63 -21.48 5.21
C LEU A 11 55.52 -21.86 6.42
N PRO A 12 56.87 -21.69 6.34
CA PRO A 12 57.83 -22.54 7.04
C PRO A 12 58.33 -21.94 8.36
N ARG A 13 58.68 -22.82 9.31
CA ARG A 13 59.47 -22.50 10.51
C ARG A 13 60.95 -22.38 10.17
N VAL A 14 61.59 -21.29 10.58
CA VAL A 14 63.05 -21.21 10.76
C VAL A 14 63.34 -20.76 12.19
N LEU A 15 64.25 -21.50 12.83
CA LEU A 15 64.66 -21.42 14.23
C LEU A 15 66.08 -20.82 14.34
N THR A 16 66.31 -20.19 15.50
CA THR A 16 67.56 -20.16 16.31
C THR A 16 68.60 -19.01 16.19
N ARG A 17 68.74 -18.34 17.36
CA ARG A 17 69.93 -18.07 18.21
C ARG A 17 70.87 -16.85 17.98
N LYS A 18 71.06 -16.18 19.14
CA LYS A 18 72.23 -15.46 19.72
C LYS A 18 72.27 -13.92 19.65
N GLY A 19 71.95 -13.31 20.81
CA GLY A 19 72.80 -12.37 21.57
C GLY A 19 73.08 -10.98 21.00
N SER A 20 72.60 -9.94 21.69
CA SER A 20 73.35 -8.78 22.23
C SER A 20 72.38 -7.70 22.73
N ALA A 21 72.75 -7.03 23.81
CA ALA A 21 71.94 -6.08 24.56
C ALA A 21 71.72 -4.72 23.84
N LEU A 22 70.56 -4.08 24.07
CA LEU A 22 70.40 -2.72 24.62
C LEU A 22 69.03 -2.10 24.23
N ALA A 23 68.50 -1.36 25.22
CA ALA A 23 67.53 -0.27 25.15
C ALA A 23 66.03 -0.60 24.97
N ALA A 24 65.28 -0.02 25.90
CA ALA A 24 63.83 -0.03 26.03
C ALA A 24 63.14 0.81 24.94
N ALA A 25 62.03 0.30 24.40
CA ALA A 25 60.83 1.05 24.00
C ALA A 25 59.75 0.07 23.48
N ASP A 26 58.49 0.47 23.67
CA ASP A 26 57.29 0.01 22.95
C ASP A 26 56.63 -1.32 23.31
N VAL A 27 55.92 -1.29 24.45
CA VAL A 27 54.84 -2.23 24.78
C VAL A 27 53.40 -1.75 24.44
N PRO A 28 53.05 -0.51 23.98
CA PRO A 28 51.66 -0.18 23.70
C PRO A 28 51.17 -0.57 22.29
N GLY A 29 51.98 -1.26 21.48
CA GLY A 29 51.66 -1.52 20.08
C GLY A 29 50.90 -2.83 19.77
N ARG A 30 50.74 -3.78 20.69
CA ARG A 30 50.18 -5.11 20.36
C ARG A 30 48.79 -5.42 20.94
N LEU A 31 48.36 -4.73 22.00
CA LEU A 31 46.96 -4.80 22.46
C LEU A 31 46.03 -3.92 21.61
N ALA A 32 46.52 -2.80 21.08
CA ALA A 32 45.73 -1.90 20.24
C ALA A 32 45.28 -2.59 18.93
N TRP A 33 46.10 -3.47 18.34
CA TRP A 33 45.74 -4.17 17.10
C TRP A 33 44.78 -5.34 17.29
N MET A 34 44.79 -6.04 18.44
CA MET A 34 43.81 -7.09 18.71
C MET A 34 42.43 -6.52 19.10
N LEU A 35 42.37 -5.35 19.75
CA LEU A 35 41.11 -4.63 19.99
C LEU A 35 40.56 -3.98 18.71
N LEU A 36 41.41 -3.52 17.79
CA LEU A 36 40.99 -3.01 16.47
C LEU A 36 40.47 -4.11 15.52
N LEU A 37 40.98 -5.34 15.64
CA LEU A 37 40.51 -6.51 14.88
C LEU A 37 39.25 -7.16 15.47
N LEU A 38 38.95 -6.94 16.75
CA LEU A 38 37.69 -7.35 17.39
C LEU A 38 36.58 -6.29 17.28
N MET A 39 36.92 -5.01 17.07
CA MET A 39 35.95 -3.93 16.82
C MET A 39 35.59 -3.72 15.34
N THR A 40 36.24 -4.41 14.41
CA THR A 40 35.92 -4.35 12.95
C THR A 40 35.16 -5.58 12.44
N ALA A 41 34.80 -6.52 13.32
CA ALA A 41 33.95 -7.67 12.98
C ALA A 41 32.47 -7.51 13.38
N SER A 42 32.06 -6.32 13.82
CA SER A 42 30.66 -5.88 13.73
C SER A 42 30.49 -5.09 12.44
N ALA A 43 30.80 -5.71 11.30
CA ALA A 43 30.11 -5.33 10.08
C ALA A 43 28.63 -5.54 10.39
N LEU A 44 27.87 -4.44 10.56
CA LEU A 44 26.42 -4.46 10.47
C LEU A 44 26.08 -5.38 9.30
N ARG A 45 25.62 -6.59 9.58
CA ARG A 45 24.97 -7.39 8.56
C ARG A 45 23.78 -6.52 8.17
N SER A 46 23.85 -5.87 7.00
CA SER A 46 22.64 -5.40 6.34
C SER A 46 21.68 -6.58 6.40
N PRO A 47 20.51 -6.45 7.04
CA PRO A 47 19.58 -7.56 7.07
C PRO A 47 19.21 -7.89 5.63
N ALA A 48 19.13 -9.19 5.36
CA ALA A 48 18.98 -9.68 4.00
C ALA A 48 17.66 -9.16 3.43
N THR A 49 17.73 -8.34 2.37
CA THR A 49 16.57 -7.91 1.59
C THR A 49 15.70 -9.11 1.25
N ASN A 50 14.39 -9.02 1.50
CA ASN A 50 13.52 -10.15 1.15
C ASN A 50 13.36 -10.26 -0.38
N ARG A 51 12.80 -11.39 -0.83
CA ARG A 51 12.73 -11.71 -2.26
C ARG A 51 11.84 -10.74 -3.04
N ILE A 52 10.80 -10.17 -2.43
CA ILE A 52 9.91 -9.17 -3.03
C ILE A 52 10.62 -7.81 -3.18
N GLN A 53 11.38 -7.39 -2.18
CA GLN A 53 12.19 -6.16 -2.27
C GLN A 53 13.24 -6.26 -3.39
N THR A 54 13.92 -7.41 -3.49
CA THR A 54 14.91 -7.66 -4.54
C THR A 54 14.26 -7.69 -5.93
N GLU A 55 13.09 -8.32 -6.05
CA GLU A 55 12.32 -8.36 -7.29
C GLU A 55 11.83 -6.97 -7.72
N ASN A 56 11.29 -6.17 -6.79
CA ASN A 56 10.79 -4.83 -7.07
C ASN A 56 11.87 -3.81 -7.43
N ALA A 57 13.13 -4.07 -7.07
CA ALA A 57 14.26 -3.26 -7.50
C ALA A 57 14.65 -3.50 -8.97
N LEU A 58 14.15 -4.56 -9.60
CA LEU A 58 14.36 -4.80 -11.03
C LEU A 58 13.53 -3.83 -11.89
N PRO A 59 13.98 -3.51 -13.12
CA PRO A 59 13.23 -2.64 -14.01
C PRO A 59 11.81 -3.16 -14.29
N GLY A 60 10.82 -2.31 -14.04
CA GLY A 60 9.43 -2.55 -14.42
C GLY A 60 9.11 -2.10 -15.84
N THR A 61 7.87 -2.34 -16.28
CA THR A 61 7.31 -1.89 -17.55
C THR A 61 5.79 -1.75 -17.44
N THR A 62 5.17 -0.95 -18.30
CA THR A 62 3.73 -0.89 -18.52
C THR A 62 3.26 -1.79 -19.67
N ASP A 63 4.17 -2.44 -20.40
CA ASP A 63 3.86 -3.27 -21.58
C ASP A 63 2.92 -4.45 -21.30
N TRP A 64 2.74 -4.78 -20.02
CA TRP A 64 1.74 -5.76 -19.60
C TRP A 64 0.32 -5.29 -19.91
N GLN A 65 0.03 -3.99 -19.97
CA GLN A 65 -1.29 -3.42 -20.28
C GLN A 65 -1.71 -3.77 -21.71
N LEU A 66 -3.03 -3.92 -21.95
CA LEU A 66 -3.55 -4.18 -23.30
C LEU A 66 -3.72 -2.87 -24.07
N ASP A 67 -3.06 -2.75 -25.21
CA ASP A 67 -3.17 -1.61 -26.13
C ASP A 67 -4.36 -1.79 -27.09
N SER A 68 -4.65 -3.05 -27.42
CA SER A 68 -5.71 -3.44 -28.35
C SER A 68 -6.46 -4.65 -27.78
N PRO A 69 -7.27 -4.45 -26.72
CA PRO A 69 -7.99 -5.54 -26.06
C PRO A 69 -8.98 -6.20 -27.03
N ALA A 70 -9.03 -7.54 -27.00
CA ALA A 70 -9.98 -8.33 -27.76
C ALA A 70 -11.42 -7.93 -27.42
N SER A 71 -12.29 -8.06 -28.42
CA SER A 71 -13.70 -7.72 -28.32
C SER A 71 -14.35 -8.44 -27.14
N LEU A 72 -15.05 -7.67 -26.30
CA LEU A 72 -15.74 -8.23 -25.15
C LEU A 72 -16.93 -9.07 -25.59
N GLY A 73 -17.07 -10.24 -24.99
CA GLY A 73 -18.17 -11.14 -25.28
C GLY A 73 -18.06 -12.45 -24.52
N TRP A 74 -19.18 -13.14 -24.44
CA TRP A 74 -19.26 -14.51 -23.96
C TRP A 74 -19.42 -15.40 -25.19
N PRO A 75 -18.34 -15.95 -25.74
CA PRO A 75 -18.49 -16.65 -27.00
C PRO A 75 -19.34 -17.90 -26.81
N THR A 76 -20.31 -18.07 -27.70
CA THR A 76 -21.08 -19.30 -27.84
C THR A 76 -21.08 -19.67 -29.32
N ASN A 77 -21.25 -20.95 -29.66
CA ASN A 77 -21.48 -21.33 -31.06
C ASN A 77 -22.83 -20.83 -31.62
N GLN A 78 -23.61 -20.09 -30.83
CA GLN A 78 -24.92 -19.55 -31.19
C GLN A 78 -24.90 -18.02 -31.39
N SER A 79 -23.76 -17.35 -31.14
CA SER A 79 -23.60 -15.90 -31.30
C SER A 79 -22.47 -15.57 -32.27
N SER A 80 -22.67 -14.54 -33.09
CA SER A 80 -21.60 -13.98 -33.95
C SER A 80 -20.55 -13.18 -33.18
N ALA A 81 -20.80 -12.87 -31.90
CA ALA A 81 -19.85 -12.22 -31.01
C ALA A 81 -18.89 -13.27 -30.41
N VAL A 82 -17.71 -13.38 -31.00
CA VAL A 82 -16.65 -14.29 -30.54
C VAL A 82 -15.35 -13.49 -30.44
N PRO A 83 -14.69 -13.42 -29.27
CA PRO A 83 -13.43 -12.69 -29.15
C PRO A 83 -12.37 -13.24 -30.10
N GLU A 84 -11.52 -12.36 -30.60
CA GLU A 84 -10.50 -12.66 -31.62
C GLU A 84 -9.36 -13.50 -31.05
N ILE A 85 -9.10 -13.38 -29.75
CA ILE A 85 -8.14 -14.20 -29.02
C ILE A 85 -8.58 -14.40 -27.57
N GLY A 86 -8.32 -15.59 -27.04
CA GLY A 86 -8.53 -15.90 -25.63
C GLY A 86 -7.84 -17.21 -25.24
N GLY A 87 -7.57 -17.38 -23.95
CA GLY A 87 -6.90 -18.59 -23.49
C GLY A 87 -7.12 -18.88 -22.02
N TYR A 88 -6.66 -20.06 -21.62
CA TYR A 88 -6.55 -20.48 -20.22
C TYR A 88 -5.31 -21.34 -20.04
N ALA A 89 -4.91 -21.56 -18.79
CA ALA A 89 -3.79 -22.42 -18.44
C ALA A 89 -4.26 -23.76 -17.87
N SER A 90 -3.39 -24.78 -17.84
CA SER A 90 -3.72 -26.10 -17.27
C SER A 90 -3.98 -26.08 -15.76
N ALA A 91 -3.58 -25.02 -15.07
CA ALA A 91 -3.76 -24.83 -13.64
C ALA A 91 -3.85 -23.33 -13.32
N THR A 92 -4.52 -22.99 -12.22
CA THR A 92 -4.60 -21.61 -11.69
C THR A 92 -3.29 -21.15 -11.06
N SER A 93 -2.49 -22.11 -10.59
CA SER A 93 -1.17 -21.86 -10.00
C SER A 93 -0.21 -22.99 -10.28
N VAL A 94 1.08 -22.67 -10.23
CA VAL A 94 2.18 -23.59 -10.54
C VAL A 94 3.39 -23.27 -9.66
N ASN A 95 4.15 -24.28 -9.25
CA ASN A 95 5.38 -24.04 -8.51
C ASN A 95 6.56 -23.77 -9.46
N THR A 96 7.67 -23.26 -8.93
CA THR A 96 8.90 -23.18 -9.70
C THR A 96 9.36 -24.57 -10.14
N ASN A 97 9.97 -24.66 -11.33
CA ASN A 97 10.37 -25.89 -12.03
C ASN A 97 9.23 -26.82 -12.49
N GLU A 98 7.97 -26.52 -12.17
CA GLU A 98 6.82 -27.25 -12.68
C GLU A 98 6.42 -26.76 -14.09
N LEU A 99 5.58 -27.56 -14.76
CA LEU A 99 5.14 -27.32 -16.12
C LEU A 99 3.73 -26.71 -16.12
N LEU A 100 3.55 -25.60 -16.84
CA LEU A 100 2.26 -24.98 -17.11
C LEU A 100 1.96 -25.04 -18.61
N ARG A 101 0.79 -25.55 -18.99
CA ARG A 101 0.34 -25.57 -20.39
C ARG A 101 -0.61 -24.41 -20.66
N PHE A 102 -0.49 -23.79 -21.82
CA PHE A 102 -1.38 -22.74 -22.31
C PHE A 102 -2.24 -23.26 -23.46
N PHE A 103 -3.52 -22.94 -23.40
CA PHE A 103 -4.53 -23.31 -24.40
C PHE A 103 -5.08 -22.02 -24.98
N VAL A 104 -4.82 -21.78 -26.26
CA VAL A 104 -5.17 -20.52 -26.92
C VAL A 104 -6.08 -20.79 -28.11
N ASP A 105 -7.16 -20.02 -28.19
CA ASP A 105 -8.06 -19.92 -29.32
C ASP A 105 -7.76 -18.61 -30.05
N VAL A 106 -7.54 -18.71 -31.36
CA VAL A 106 -7.24 -17.58 -32.24
C VAL A 106 -8.26 -17.57 -33.37
N ARG A 107 -8.96 -16.46 -33.52
CA ARG A 107 -10.02 -16.24 -34.52
C ARG A 107 -9.73 -14.98 -35.30
N THR A 108 -8.74 -15.08 -36.18
CA THR A 108 -8.42 -14.02 -37.13
C THR A 108 -8.83 -14.43 -38.53
N PRO A 109 -9.13 -13.49 -39.44
CA PRO A 109 -9.44 -13.78 -40.84
C PRO A 109 -8.20 -14.18 -41.68
N SER A 110 -7.02 -14.32 -41.07
CA SER A 110 -5.76 -14.67 -41.74
C SER A 110 -5.74 -16.14 -42.21
N ASP A 111 -5.19 -16.41 -43.39
CA ASP A 111 -4.95 -17.76 -43.93
C ASP A 111 -3.89 -18.55 -43.14
N ASN A 112 -3.04 -17.85 -42.38
CA ASN A 112 -2.04 -18.44 -41.49
C ASN A 112 -2.07 -17.69 -40.15
N PRO A 113 -3.08 -17.96 -39.30
CA PRO A 113 -3.22 -17.25 -38.03
C PRO A 113 -2.03 -17.57 -37.13
N GLN A 114 -1.51 -16.55 -36.45
CA GLN A 114 -0.45 -16.67 -35.46
C GLN A 114 -0.84 -15.88 -34.22
N PHE A 115 -0.14 -16.12 -33.13
CA PHE A 115 -0.19 -15.25 -31.97
C PHE A 115 1.18 -15.15 -31.30
N SER A 116 1.44 -14.02 -30.62
CA SER A 116 2.56 -13.92 -29.69
C SER A 116 2.10 -14.13 -28.25
N ILE A 117 3.02 -14.61 -27.42
CA ILE A 117 2.88 -14.71 -25.96
C ILE A 117 4.06 -14.04 -25.27
N GLU A 118 3.75 -13.17 -24.32
CA GLU A 118 4.69 -12.55 -23.38
C GLU A 118 4.20 -12.79 -21.95
N ILE A 119 5.11 -13.04 -21.01
CA ILE A 119 4.74 -13.26 -19.61
C ILE A 119 5.17 -12.07 -18.76
N PHE A 120 4.30 -11.61 -17.87
CA PHE A 120 4.58 -10.52 -16.94
C PHE A 120 4.27 -10.95 -15.50
N ARG A 121 5.20 -10.67 -14.57
CA ARG A 121 4.92 -10.71 -13.12
C ARG A 121 4.36 -9.36 -12.72
N LEU A 122 3.20 -9.35 -12.08
CA LEU A 122 2.53 -8.13 -11.61
C LEU A 122 2.98 -7.78 -10.19
N GLY A 123 3.10 -6.48 -9.90
CA GLY A 123 3.71 -5.99 -8.66
C GLY A 123 3.84 -4.46 -8.63
N TRP A 124 4.77 -3.93 -7.84
CA TRP A 124 4.98 -2.47 -7.74
C TRP A 124 5.89 -1.92 -8.84
N TYR A 125 7.15 -2.40 -8.90
CA TYR A 125 8.20 -1.99 -9.85
C TYR A 125 8.27 -0.47 -10.13
N GLY A 126 8.43 0.34 -9.09
CA GLY A 126 8.52 1.81 -9.21
C GLY A 126 7.22 2.46 -9.71
N GLY A 127 6.08 1.78 -9.55
CA GLY A 127 4.77 2.24 -9.97
C GLY A 127 4.34 1.73 -11.35
N LEU A 128 5.23 1.11 -12.13
CA LEU A 128 4.97 0.62 -13.49
C LEU A 128 4.05 -0.62 -13.52
N GLY A 129 3.93 -1.35 -12.41
CA GLY A 129 2.89 -2.36 -12.23
C GLY A 129 3.23 -3.78 -12.67
N GLY A 130 4.27 -3.96 -13.48
CA GLY A 130 4.71 -5.29 -13.86
C GLY A 130 6.13 -5.33 -14.36
N ARG A 131 6.68 -6.54 -14.46
CA ARG A 131 7.97 -6.82 -15.09
C ARG A 131 7.81 -7.87 -16.16
N ARG A 132 8.39 -7.64 -17.33
CA ARG A 132 8.46 -8.63 -18.41
C ARG A 132 9.40 -9.76 -17.99
N MET A 133 8.92 -10.99 -18.08
CA MET A 133 9.63 -12.18 -17.63
C MET A 133 10.41 -12.81 -18.78
N GLU A 134 11.54 -13.40 -18.43
CA GLU A 134 12.41 -14.13 -19.34
C GLU A 134 12.43 -15.62 -18.97
N TRP A 135 12.57 -16.47 -19.98
CA TRP A 135 12.68 -17.91 -19.82
C TRP A 135 13.64 -18.52 -20.86
N PRO A 136 14.25 -19.67 -20.56
CA PRO A 136 15.17 -20.34 -21.47
C PRO A 136 14.44 -21.03 -22.63
N THR A 137 15.10 -21.07 -23.79
CA THR A 137 14.74 -21.81 -25.00
C THR A 137 15.98 -22.51 -25.57
N ASP A 138 15.80 -23.37 -26.57
CA ASP A 138 16.91 -24.04 -27.26
C ASP A 138 17.90 -23.05 -27.92
N SER A 139 17.44 -21.83 -28.21
CA SER A 139 18.22 -20.76 -28.85
C SER A 139 18.73 -19.69 -27.89
N GLY A 140 18.60 -19.87 -26.57
CA GLY A 140 19.06 -18.93 -25.55
C GLY A 140 17.97 -18.54 -24.56
N THR A 141 17.84 -17.24 -24.26
CA THR A 141 16.78 -16.71 -23.40
C THR A 141 15.85 -15.85 -24.25
N THR A 142 14.54 -15.94 -24.02
CA THR A 142 13.54 -15.06 -24.65
C THR A 142 12.55 -14.54 -23.62
N ASN A 143 11.82 -13.49 -24.00
CA ASN A 143 10.68 -12.94 -23.28
C ASN A 143 9.42 -12.86 -24.16
N LEU A 144 9.51 -13.30 -25.42
CA LEU A 144 8.44 -13.33 -26.40
C LEU A 144 8.57 -14.57 -27.27
N MET A 145 7.45 -15.16 -27.65
CA MET A 145 7.41 -16.23 -28.65
C MET A 145 6.22 -16.06 -29.57
N ILE A 146 6.40 -16.37 -30.86
CA ILE A 146 5.34 -16.40 -31.87
C ILE A 146 5.00 -17.86 -32.18
N LEU A 147 3.72 -18.19 -32.12
CA LEU A 147 3.19 -19.53 -32.27
C LEU A 147 2.09 -19.59 -33.34
N PRO A 148 1.85 -20.77 -33.94
CA PRO A 148 0.68 -20.98 -34.78
C PRO A 148 -0.61 -20.78 -33.99
N GLY A 149 -1.53 -19.98 -34.53
CA GLY A 149 -2.88 -19.84 -34.03
C GLY A 149 -3.76 -20.97 -34.54
N VAL A 150 -4.71 -21.41 -33.71
CA VAL A 150 -5.72 -22.38 -34.11
C VAL A 150 -7.08 -21.93 -33.60
N GLN A 151 -8.12 -22.19 -34.38
CA GLN A 151 -9.48 -22.04 -33.92
C GLN A 151 -9.87 -23.28 -33.10
N GLN A 152 -10.12 -23.07 -31.82
CA GLN A 152 -10.51 -24.12 -30.89
C GLN A 152 -12.04 -24.28 -30.84
N LEU A 153 -12.52 -25.44 -30.39
CA LEU A 153 -13.95 -25.68 -30.23
C LEU A 153 -14.50 -24.93 -29.01
N ILE A 154 -15.53 -24.11 -29.19
CA ILE A 154 -16.27 -23.52 -28.07
C ILE A 154 -17.41 -24.48 -27.71
N PRO A 155 -17.40 -25.10 -26.53
CA PRO A 155 -18.42 -26.10 -26.18
C PRO A 155 -19.76 -25.42 -25.87
N THR A 156 -20.87 -26.10 -26.18
CA THR A 156 -22.19 -25.69 -25.68
C THR A 156 -22.28 -25.95 -24.19
N PRO A 157 -22.98 -25.09 -23.40
CA PRO A 157 -23.21 -25.37 -21.99
C PRO A 157 -23.89 -26.71 -21.76
N ASP A 158 -23.49 -27.41 -20.72
CA ASP A 158 -24.14 -28.64 -20.27
C ASP A 158 -25.63 -28.36 -19.98
N PRO A 159 -26.57 -29.15 -20.53
CA PRO A 159 -27.99 -28.83 -20.45
C PRO A 159 -28.59 -28.95 -19.04
N VAL A 160 -27.91 -29.63 -18.11
CA VAL A 160 -28.38 -29.86 -16.74
C VAL A 160 -27.78 -28.84 -15.78
N THR A 161 -26.46 -28.71 -15.81
CA THR A 161 -25.67 -27.92 -14.86
C THR A 161 -25.34 -26.52 -15.39
N GLY A 162 -25.42 -26.30 -16.70
CA GLY A 162 -24.96 -25.09 -17.35
C GLY A 162 -23.44 -24.96 -17.41
N MET A 163 -22.68 -25.96 -16.95
CA MET A 163 -21.22 -25.90 -16.96
C MET A 163 -20.69 -25.81 -18.39
N VAL A 164 -19.65 -25.00 -18.57
CA VAL A 164 -18.87 -24.91 -19.80
C VAL A 164 -17.44 -25.31 -19.46
N GLN A 165 -16.87 -26.26 -20.21
CA GLN A 165 -15.50 -26.72 -20.01
C GLN A 165 -14.84 -26.95 -21.37
N CYS A 166 -13.73 -26.25 -21.61
CA CYS A 166 -12.91 -26.43 -22.80
C CYS A 166 -12.02 -27.65 -22.66
N ASN A 167 -11.97 -28.46 -23.70
CA ASN A 167 -11.00 -29.57 -23.86
C ASN A 167 -10.07 -29.23 -25.04
N TRP A 168 -9.51 -28.01 -25.02
CA TRP A 168 -8.67 -27.51 -26.11
C TRP A 168 -7.35 -28.27 -26.19
N ALA A 169 -6.79 -28.37 -27.39
CA ALA A 169 -5.43 -28.88 -27.56
C ALA A 169 -4.43 -27.83 -27.04
N PRO A 170 -3.35 -28.24 -26.34
CA PRO A 170 -2.35 -27.29 -25.83
C PRO A 170 -1.64 -26.59 -26.99
N SER A 171 -1.51 -25.27 -26.87
CA SER A 171 -0.79 -24.44 -27.85
C SER A 171 0.70 -24.31 -27.49
N TRP A 172 1.01 -24.31 -26.20
CA TRP A 172 2.38 -24.20 -25.68
C TRP A 172 2.51 -24.72 -24.25
N GLU A 173 3.72 -25.07 -23.84
CA GLU A 173 4.06 -25.45 -22.47
C GLU A 173 5.29 -24.66 -22.00
N LEU A 174 5.22 -24.13 -20.79
CA LEU A 174 6.32 -23.43 -20.13
C LEU A 174 6.70 -24.18 -18.85
N ARG A 175 7.97 -24.56 -18.74
CA ARG A 175 8.54 -24.93 -17.44
C ARG A 175 8.90 -23.65 -16.71
N ILE A 176 8.27 -23.40 -15.56
CA ILE A 176 8.51 -22.18 -14.78
C ILE A 176 9.95 -22.16 -14.30
N PRO A 177 10.76 -21.15 -14.67
CA PRO A 177 12.13 -21.03 -14.17
C PRO A 177 12.21 -20.96 -12.64
N ASP A 178 13.27 -21.48 -12.06
CA ASP A 178 13.48 -21.52 -10.60
C ASP A 178 13.73 -20.14 -9.96
N ASN A 179 14.21 -19.20 -10.76
CA ASN A 179 14.46 -17.83 -10.34
C ASN A 179 13.19 -16.96 -10.33
N TRP A 180 12.07 -17.40 -10.92
CA TRP A 180 10.81 -16.66 -10.85
C TRP A 180 10.32 -16.54 -9.41
N VAL A 181 9.96 -15.33 -9.01
CA VAL A 181 9.56 -14.97 -7.65
C VAL A 181 8.08 -15.22 -7.46
N SER A 182 7.67 -15.75 -6.31
CA SER A 182 6.25 -15.93 -6.03
C SER A 182 5.45 -14.64 -6.30
N GLY A 183 4.30 -14.76 -6.97
CA GLY A 183 3.56 -13.60 -7.48
C GLY A 183 2.35 -13.98 -8.32
N ILE A 184 1.60 -12.95 -8.71
CA ILE A 184 0.53 -13.05 -9.70
C ILE A 184 1.11 -12.69 -11.07
N TYR A 185 0.80 -13.52 -12.06
CA TYR A 185 1.35 -13.44 -13.40
C TYR A 185 0.23 -13.37 -14.43
N VAL A 186 0.50 -12.68 -15.53
CA VAL A 186 -0.33 -12.72 -16.72
C VAL A 186 0.51 -13.10 -17.93
N ALA A 187 -0.02 -14.00 -18.77
CA ALA A 187 0.42 -14.15 -20.13
C ALA A 187 -0.38 -13.19 -21.02
N LYS A 188 0.28 -12.18 -21.60
CA LYS A 188 -0.33 -11.32 -22.63
C LYS A 188 -0.26 -12.06 -23.96
N LEU A 189 -1.42 -12.38 -24.50
CA LEU A 189 -1.61 -12.99 -25.82
C LEU A 189 -1.88 -11.87 -26.83
N THR A 190 -1.24 -11.92 -28.00
CA THR A 190 -1.53 -10.99 -29.11
C THR A 190 -1.78 -11.76 -30.40
N ALA A 191 -2.99 -11.70 -30.95
CA ALA A 191 -3.32 -12.28 -32.25
C ALA A 191 -2.60 -11.53 -33.38
N LEU A 192 -2.12 -12.24 -34.39
CA LEU A 192 -1.41 -11.66 -35.52
C LEU A 192 -2.13 -12.00 -36.84
N PRO A 193 -2.15 -11.07 -37.81
CA PRO A 193 -1.52 -9.73 -37.80
C PRO A 193 -2.35 -8.61 -37.15
N GLU A 194 -3.60 -8.85 -36.74
CA GLU A 194 -4.57 -7.82 -36.33
C GLU A 194 -4.34 -7.25 -34.93
N ILE A 195 -3.36 -7.77 -34.19
CA ILE A 195 -2.87 -7.30 -32.88
C ILE A 195 -3.93 -7.22 -31.76
N TRP A 196 -5.01 -8.01 -31.83
CA TRP A 196 -5.97 -8.15 -30.72
C TRP A 196 -5.35 -8.87 -29.53
N GLN A 197 -5.67 -8.45 -28.30
CA GLN A 197 -4.97 -8.90 -27.11
C GLN A 197 -5.89 -9.42 -26.00
N SER A 198 -5.42 -10.42 -25.26
CA SER A 198 -6.08 -10.92 -24.05
C SER A 198 -5.04 -11.45 -23.07
N TYR A 199 -5.47 -11.78 -21.85
CA TYR A 199 -4.63 -12.37 -20.81
C TYR A 199 -4.89 -13.85 -20.61
N VAL A 200 -3.94 -14.50 -19.95
CA VAL A 200 -4.17 -15.69 -19.12
C VAL A 200 -3.53 -15.42 -17.76
N ILE A 201 -4.33 -15.32 -16.71
CA ILE A 201 -3.85 -15.12 -15.33
C ILE A 201 -3.49 -16.44 -14.64
N PHE A 202 -2.39 -16.45 -13.89
CA PHE A 202 -1.97 -17.58 -13.05
C PHE A 202 -1.08 -17.10 -11.89
N VAL A 203 -0.85 -17.96 -10.90
CA VAL A 203 0.04 -17.67 -9.75
C VAL A 203 1.27 -18.57 -9.78
N VAL A 204 2.43 -18.00 -9.45
CA VAL A 204 3.65 -18.77 -9.14
C VAL A 204 3.81 -18.82 -7.62
N ARG A 205 3.87 -20.02 -7.02
CA ARG A 205 3.73 -20.19 -5.55
C ARG A 205 5.02 -20.14 -4.74
N GLU A 206 6.08 -20.77 -5.25
CA GLU A 206 7.34 -20.92 -4.52
C GLU A 206 7.18 -21.65 -3.17
N ASP A 207 6.74 -22.91 -3.23
CA ASP A 207 6.28 -23.69 -2.07
C ASP A 207 7.35 -23.93 -0.98
N GLY A 208 8.64 -23.81 -1.32
CA GLY A 208 9.76 -23.97 -0.39
C GLY A 208 10.18 -22.69 0.35
N ARG A 209 9.57 -21.54 0.06
CA ARG A 209 9.97 -20.25 0.63
C ARG A 209 9.06 -19.85 1.79
N SER A 210 9.65 -19.69 2.98
CA SER A 210 8.97 -19.06 4.12
C SER A 210 8.74 -17.58 3.85
N SER A 211 7.64 -17.03 4.38
CA SER A 211 7.28 -15.61 4.28
C SER A 211 6.46 -15.17 5.48
N ASP A 212 6.41 -13.88 5.75
CA ASP A 212 5.54 -13.36 6.80
C ASP A 212 4.08 -13.48 6.40
N PHE A 213 3.78 -13.18 5.13
CA PHE A 213 2.42 -13.20 4.59
C PHE A 213 2.26 -14.25 3.49
N LEU A 214 1.13 -14.94 3.50
CA LEU A 214 0.62 -15.74 2.39
C LEU A 214 -0.63 -15.06 1.84
N TYR A 215 -0.54 -14.54 0.63
CA TYR A 215 -1.64 -13.93 -0.10
C TYR A 215 -2.42 -14.98 -0.90
N GLN A 216 -3.74 -15.04 -0.71
CA GLN A 216 -4.63 -15.82 -1.57
C GLN A 216 -5.26 -14.91 -2.64
N SER A 217 -5.10 -15.27 -3.91
CA SER A 217 -5.91 -14.71 -5.01
C SER A 217 -7.19 -15.53 -5.22
N SER A 218 -8.32 -14.84 -5.40
CA SER A 218 -9.68 -15.36 -5.25
C SER A 218 -10.22 -16.06 -6.50
N PHE A 219 -9.46 -17.01 -7.05
CA PHE A 219 -9.78 -17.68 -8.33
C PHE A 219 -11.14 -18.39 -8.32
N THR A 220 -11.60 -18.93 -7.18
CA THR A 220 -12.94 -19.51 -7.07
C THR A 220 -14.03 -18.46 -7.31
N THR A 221 -13.88 -17.26 -6.77
CA THR A 221 -14.78 -16.12 -7.03
C THR A 221 -14.68 -15.63 -8.46
N PHE A 222 -13.47 -15.45 -9.01
CA PHE A 222 -13.31 -15.06 -10.42
C PHE A 222 -14.08 -16.00 -11.34
N GLN A 223 -14.08 -17.29 -11.02
CA GLN A 223 -14.75 -18.32 -11.79
C GLN A 223 -16.27 -18.35 -11.59
N ALA A 224 -16.78 -17.93 -10.43
CA ALA A 224 -18.20 -17.80 -10.17
C ALA A 224 -18.86 -16.73 -11.06
N TYR A 225 -18.13 -15.62 -11.26
CA TYR A 225 -18.55 -14.48 -12.06
C TYR A 225 -18.16 -14.59 -13.54
N ASN A 226 -17.37 -15.59 -13.91
CA ASN A 226 -16.91 -15.79 -15.28
C ASN A 226 -18.07 -16.13 -16.24
N ALA A 227 -18.35 -15.21 -17.16
CA ALA A 227 -19.43 -15.31 -18.14
C ALA A 227 -19.04 -16.04 -19.44
N TRP A 228 -17.78 -16.45 -19.58
CA TRP A 228 -17.29 -17.11 -20.80
C TRP A 228 -18.10 -18.38 -21.12
N GLY A 229 -18.49 -18.56 -22.39
CA GLY A 229 -19.37 -19.66 -22.78
C GLY A 229 -20.86 -19.42 -22.54
N GLY A 230 -21.25 -18.23 -22.09
CA GLY A 230 -22.65 -17.80 -21.96
C GLY A 230 -23.33 -18.17 -20.65
N ARG A 231 -22.59 -18.75 -19.69
CA ARG A 231 -23.11 -19.16 -18.37
C ARG A 231 -22.10 -18.86 -17.26
N SER A 232 -22.60 -18.33 -16.15
CA SER A 232 -21.90 -18.12 -14.87
C SER A 232 -22.79 -18.59 -13.72
N LEU A 233 -22.36 -18.49 -12.46
CA LEU A 233 -23.23 -18.76 -11.29
C LEU A 233 -24.24 -17.64 -11.02
N TYR A 234 -24.30 -16.65 -11.91
CA TYR A 234 -25.21 -15.51 -11.89
C TYR A 234 -26.05 -15.47 -13.19
N PRO A 235 -27.19 -14.77 -13.20
CA PRO A 235 -28.11 -14.79 -14.34
C PRO A 235 -27.60 -14.04 -15.58
N TYR A 236 -26.37 -13.52 -15.53
CA TYR A 236 -25.73 -12.87 -16.65
C TYR A 236 -24.68 -13.82 -17.24
N PRO A 237 -24.66 -13.99 -18.58
CA PRO A 237 -25.36 -13.13 -19.55
C PRO A 237 -26.74 -13.62 -20.02
N ALA A 238 -27.06 -14.91 -19.83
CA ALA A 238 -28.29 -15.50 -20.34
C ALA A 238 -29.05 -16.29 -19.27
N ALA A 239 -28.36 -17.16 -18.53
CA ALA A 239 -28.94 -17.94 -17.44
C ALA A 239 -27.85 -18.48 -16.51
N THR A 240 -28.27 -18.90 -15.30
CA THR A 240 -27.36 -19.44 -14.29
C THR A 240 -26.87 -20.85 -14.67
N ALA A 241 -25.64 -21.15 -14.26
CA ALA A 241 -25.10 -22.48 -14.07
C ALA A 241 -25.13 -22.83 -12.58
N SER A 242 -25.15 -24.11 -12.26
CA SER A 242 -24.93 -24.65 -10.91
C SER A 242 -23.52 -25.22 -10.75
N GLN A 243 -22.75 -25.34 -11.84
CA GLN A 243 -21.37 -25.82 -11.85
C GLN A 243 -20.51 -25.00 -12.84
N VAL A 244 -19.25 -24.74 -12.50
CA VAL A 244 -18.30 -23.98 -13.30
C VAL A 244 -16.92 -24.64 -13.33
N SER A 245 -16.17 -24.51 -14.44
CA SER A 245 -14.87 -25.17 -14.66
C SER A 245 -13.72 -24.18 -14.88
N PHE A 246 -12.56 -24.41 -14.28
CA PHE A 246 -11.34 -23.61 -14.49
C PHE A 246 -10.68 -23.89 -15.84
N LEU A 247 -11.09 -24.94 -16.55
CA LEU A 247 -10.59 -25.27 -17.88
C LEU A 247 -11.36 -24.48 -18.95
N ARG A 248 -11.41 -23.16 -18.80
CA ARG A 248 -11.98 -22.23 -19.79
C ARG A 248 -11.40 -20.82 -19.60
N PRO A 249 -11.37 -19.97 -20.64
CA PRO A 249 -10.95 -18.58 -20.50
C PRO A 249 -11.85 -17.77 -19.56
N TYR A 250 -11.35 -16.63 -19.08
CA TYR A 250 -12.16 -15.63 -18.38
C TYR A 250 -12.70 -14.58 -19.35
N ALA A 251 -13.99 -14.28 -19.26
CA ALA A 251 -14.61 -13.16 -19.96
C ALA A 251 -15.47 -12.31 -19.03
N GLY A 252 -15.45 -11.00 -19.28
CA GLY A 252 -16.45 -10.08 -18.74
C GLY A 252 -17.82 -10.28 -19.37
N THR A 253 -18.86 -9.71 -18.75
CA THR A 253 -20.19 -9.66 -19.37
C THR A 253 -20.24 -8.54 -20.43
N ALA A 254 -21.11 -8.57 -21.42
CA ALA A 254 -21.60 -7.43 -22.21
C ALA A 254 -22.69 -6.61 -21.47
N SER A 255 -23.38 -7.15 -20.45
CA SER A 255 -24.35 -6.38 -19.64
C SER A 255 -23.71 -5.33 -18.73
N THR A 256 -22.46 -5.53 -18.32
CA THR A 256 -21.56 -4.48 -17.80
C THR A 256 -21.45 -3.31 -18.78
N PHE A 257 -21.70 -3.48 -20.08
CA PHE A 257 -21.45 -2.49 -21.15
C PHE A 257 -22.72 -2.01 -21.87
N ALA A 258 -23.88 -2.65 -21.66
CA ALA A 258 -25.16 -2.26 -22.27
C ALA A 258 -25.76 -0.93 -21.73
N GLN A 259 -25.08 -0.23 -20.81
CA GLN A 259 -25.52 1.05 -20.23
C GLN A 259 -24.93 2.30 -20.92
N GLY A 260 -24.31 2.16 -22.10
CA GLY A 260 -24.03 3.30 -22.98
C GLY A 260 -22.88 4.22 -22.56
N ALA A 261 -21.93 3.75 -21.77
CA ALA A 261 -20.68 4.48 -21.57
C ALA A 261 -19.83 4.40 -22.87
N PRO A 262 -19.49 5.53 -23.51
CA PRO A 262 -18.67 5.54 -24.71
C PRO A 262 -17.26 4.98 -24.44
N PHE A 263 -16.65 4.38 -25.48
CA PHE A 263 -15.30 3.81 -25.50
C PHE A 263 -14.19 4.87 -25.37
N ASP A 264 -14.20 5.68 -24.31
CA ASP A 264 -13.15 6.66 -24.06
C ASP A 264 -12.02 6.09 -23.16
N ARG A 265 -12.10 4.80 -22.74
CA ARG A 265 -11.23 4.17 -21.73
C ARG A 265 -10.83 2.71 -22.04
N PRO A 266 -9.94 2.49 -23.04
CA PRO A 266 -9.40 1.16 -23.37
C PRO A 266 -8.67 0.50 -22.18
N ASP A 267 -8.20 1.27 -21.21
CA ASP A 267 -7.56 0.83 -19.95
C ASP A 267 -8.50 0.13 -18.95
N LEU A 268 -9.80 0.01 -19.25
CA LEU A 268 -10.79 -0.75 -18.46
C LEU A 268 -11.27 -2.03 -19.15
N ALA A 269 -11.07 -2.16 -20.46
CA ALA A 269 -11.22 -3.42 -21.19
C ALA A 269 -9.99 -4.36 -20.98
N VAL A 270 -9.09 -3.97 -20.07
CA VAL A 270 -7.81 -4.60 -19.69
C VAL A 270 -7.93 -5.88 -18.85
N GLY A 271 -9.00 -6.65 -19.00
CA GLY A 271 -9.28 -7.78 -18.11
C GLY A 271 -9.72 -9.06 -18.81
N THR A 272 -9.88 -9.06 -20.13
CA THR A 272 -10.23 -10.28 -20.86
C THR A 272 -9.18 -11.35 -20.59
N GLY A 273 -9.56 -12.39 -19.85
CA GLY A 273 -8.63 -13.45 -19.41
C GLY A 273 -7.99 -13.30 -18.02
N ALA A 274 -8.21 -12.19 -17.31
CA ALA A 274 -7.64 -11.92 -15.98
C ALA A 274 -8.64 -12.04 -14.81
N GLY A 275 -9.88 -12.48 -15.08
CA GLY A 275 -10.92 -12.57 -14.06
C GLY A 275 -11.24 -11.22 -13.42
N GLU A 276 -11.53 -11.20 -12.13
CA GLU A 276 -11.78 -9.96 -11.38
C GLU A 276 -10.51 -9.35 -10.78
N PHE A 277 -9.32 -9.68 -11.28
CA PHE A 277 -8.09 -9.16 -10.70
C PHE A 277 -7.90 -7.64 -10.90
N PHE A 278 -8.26 -7.15 -12.09
CA PHE A 278 -8.15 -5.73 -12.45
C PHE A 278 -9.49 -4.98 -12.42
N VAL A 279 -10.58 -5.68 -12.74
CA VAL A 279 -11.90 -5.07 -12.96
C VAL A 279 -13.00 -5.88 -12.27
N GLN A 280 -14.03 -5.21 -11.77
CA GLN A 280 -15.21 -5.87 -11.24
C GLN A 280 -16.04 -6.47 -12.38
N ILE A 281 -16.48 -7.72 -12.27
CA ILE A 281 -17.38 -8.38 -13.22
C ILE A 281 -18.79 -8.43 -12.64
N GLY A 282 -19.72 -7.62 -13.17
CA GLY A 282 -21.10 -7.61 -12.66
C GLY A 282 -21.98 -6.48 -13.18
N SER A 283 -23.02 -6.08 -12.44
CA SER A 283 -23.94 -5.03 -12.90
C SER A 283 -23.40 -3.59 -12.71
N ARG A 284 -22.23 -3.43 -12.08
CA ARG A 284 -21.56 -2.13 -11.89
C ARG A 284 -20.15 -2.18 -12.47
N GLN A 285 -19.78 -1.10 -13.15
CA GLN A 285 -18.45 -0.91 -13.72
C GLN A 285 -17.49 -0.35 -12.66
N GLY A 286 -16.24 -0.80 -12.66
CA GLY A 286 -15.21 -0.24 -11.76
C GLY A 286 -13.92 -1.06 -11.70
N PRO A 287 -12.89 -0.52 -11.03
CA PRO A 287 -11.67 -1.27 -10.74
C PRO A 287 -12.03 -2.41 -9.78
N ALA A 288 -11.25 -3.48 -9.81
CA ALA A 288 -11.28 -4.46 -8.75
C ALA A 288 -10.46 -3.98 -7.55
N TRP A 289 -9.97 -4.92 -6.72
CA TRP A 289 -9.35 -4.63 -5.43
C TRP A 289 -8.02 -5.34 -5.21
N GLU A 290 -7.84 -6.56 -5.76
CA GLU A 290 -6.65 -7.36 -5.51
C GLU A 290 -5.38 -6.68 -6.01
N TYR A 291 -5.40 -6.14 -7.23
CA TYR A 291 -4.20 -5.49 -7.80
C TYR A 291 -3.76 -4.24 -7.03
N ASN A 292 -4.71 -3.43 -6.55
CA ASN A 292 -4.43 -2.28 -5.69
C ASN A 292 -3.69 -2.71 -4.41
N ALA A 293 -4.18 -3.76 -3.74
CA ALA A 293 -3.53 -4.30 -2.56
C ALA A 293 -2.15 -4.90 -2.88
N VAL A 294 -2.00 -5.64 -3.97
CA VAL A 294 -0.71 -6.20 -4.41
C VAL A 294 0.33 -5.10 -4.59
N ARG A 295 -0.01 -4.05 -5.34
CA ARG A 295 0.87 -2.90 -5.57
C ARG A 295 1.31 -2.25 -4.26
N TRP A 296 0.37 -2.05 -3.33
CA TRP A 296 0.70 -1.45 -2.03
C TRP A 296 1.59 -2.36 -1.18
N ILE A 297 1.21 -3.63 -1.01
CA ILE A 297 1.98 -4.60 -0.20
C ILE A 297 3.42 -4.69 -0.71
N GLU A 298 3.59 -4.79 -2.03
CA GLU A 298 4.89 -4.88 -2.67
C GLU A 298 5.68 -3.56 -2.60
N ARG A 299 5.02 -2.40 -2.75
CA ARG A 299 5.64 -1.08 -2.56
C ARG A 299 6.19 -0.90 -1.15
N GLN A 300 5.48 -1.41 -0.15
CA GLN A 300 5.92 -1.38 1.25
C GLN A 300 7.02 -2.41 1.54
N GLY A 301 7.33 -3.30 0.59
CA GLY A 301 8.41 -4.26 0.71
C GLY A 301 8.13 -5.41 1.67
N TYR A 302 6.87 -5.70 1.99
CA TYR A 302 6.54 -6.83 2.88
C TYR A 302 6.94 -8.17 2.28
N ASP A 303 7.36 -9.09 3.16
CA ASP A 303 7.70 -10.44 2.73
C ASP A 303 6.43 -11.30 2.49
N VAL A 304 6.02 -11.42 1.23
CA VAL A 304 4.79 -12.10 0.82
C VAL A 304 5.04 -13.20 -0.21
N THR A 305 4.40 -14.36 -0.02
CA THR A 305 4.20 -15.36 -1.09
C THR A 305 2.73 -15.42 -1.50
N TYR A 306 2.46 -15.93 -2.69
CA TYR A 306 1.15 -15.94 -3.31
C TYR A 306 0.68 -17.38 -3.57
N CYS A 307 -0.63 -17.60 -3.42
CA CYS A 307 -1.32 -18.83 -3.76
C CYS A 307 -2.72 -18.51 -4.29
N THR A 308 -3.44 -19.53 -4.77
CA THR A 308 -4.84 -19.42 -5.20
C THR A 308 -5.76 -20.12 -4.21
N SER A 309 -7.06 -19.83 -4.29
CA SER A 309 -8.09 -20.54 -3.51
C SER A 309 -8.02 -22.07 -3.65
N LEU A 310 -7.59 -22.60 -4.81
CA LEU A 310 -7.40 -24.04 -5.03
C LEU A 310 -6.22 -24.60 -4.23
N ASP A 311 -5.17 -23.80 -4.03
CA ASP A 311 -4.02 -24.21 -3.21
C ASP A 311 -4.40 -24.23 -1.72
N VAL A 312 -5.26 -23.30 -1.30
CA VAL A 312 -5.81 -23.26 0.06
C VAL A 312 -6.74 -24.45 0.32
N ASP A 313 -7.51 -24.91 -0.67
CA ASP A 313 -8.23 -26.18 -0.62
C ASP A 313 -7.28 -27.37 -0.47
N ALA A 314 -6.24 -27.41 -1.30
CA ALA A 314 -5.34 -28.55 -1.43
C ALA A 314 -4.29 -28.68 -0.31
N THR A 315 -4.07 -27.63 0.50
CA THR A 315 -2.97 -27.57 1.48
C THR A 315 -3.50 -27.66 2.92
N PRO A 316 -3.44 -28.84 3.56
CA PRO A 316 -3.87 -29.02 4.94
C PRO A 316 -3.25 -28.00 5.91
N ALA A 317 -4.12 -27.30 6.66
CA ALA A 317 -3.73 -26.28 7.63
C ALA A 317 -2.79 -25.16 7.09
N LEU A 318 -2.73 -24.96 5.76
CA LEU A 318 -1.76 -24.07 5.10
C LEU A 318 -0.29 -24.43 5.41
N GLN A 319 0.02 -25.73 5.44
CA GLN A 319 1.37 -26.24 5.69
C GLN A 319 2.01 -26.79 4.42
N TRP A 320 3.06 -26.13 3.94
CA TRP A 320 3.98 -26.69 2.96
C TRP A 320 5.26 -27.18 3.67
N PRO A 321 5.87 -28.29 3.21
CA PRO A 321 7.13 -28.75 3.76
C PRO A 321 8.22 -27.67 3.68
N GLY A 322 8.79 -27.28 4.83
CA GLY A 322 9.87 -26.30 4.90
C GLY A 322 9.44 -24.83 4.77
N LYS A 323 8.14 -24.55 4.66
CA LYS A 323 7.57 -23.20 4.62
C LYS A 323 6.90 -22.85 5.93
N THR A 324 7.32 -21.73 6.51
CA THR A 324 6.62 -21.08 7.62
C THR A 324 5.91 -19.85 7.10
N ILE A 325 4.66 -19.67 7.51
CA ILE A 325 3.87 -18.46 7.28
C ILE A 325 3.41 -17.92 8.64
N LYS A 326 3.43 -16.60 8.80
CA LYS A 326 2.94 -15.96 10.03
C LYS A 326 1.49 -15.50 9.89
N THR A 327 1.10 -15.11 8.68
CA THR A 327 -0.21 -14.53 8.41
C THR A 327 -0.78 -15.00 7.08
N PHE A 328 -2.07 -15.33 7.06
CA PHE A 328 -2.86 -15.54 5.86
C PHE A 328 -3.64 -14.27 5.48
N LEU A 329 -3.60 -13.88 4.21
CA LEU A 329 -4.30 -12.72 3.66
C LEU A 329 -5.38 -13.15 2.66
N SER A 330 -6.62 -12.71 2.91
CA SER A 330 -7.73 -12.75 1.96
C SER A 330 -8.12 -11.31 1.62
N VAL A 331 -8.18 -10.98 0.32
CA VAL A 331 -8.19 -9.60 -0.16
C VAL A 331 -9.19 -9.43 -1.29
N GLY A 332 -9.89 -8.29 -1.33
CA GLY A 332 -10.82 -7.99 -2.41
C GLY A 332 -12.13 -8.75 -2.26
N HIS A 333 -12.54 -9.54 -3.25
CA HIS A 333 -13.81 -10.27 -3.25
C HIS A 333 -13.60 -11.78 -3.22
N ASP A 334 -13.72 -12.37 -2.04
CA ASP A 334 -13.37 -13.77 -1.78
C ASP A 334 -14.59 -14.58 -1.28
N GLU A 335 -15.65 -14.60 -2.11
CA GLU A 335 -17.00 -15.07 -1.76
C GLU A 335 -17.16 -16.61 -1.70
N TYR A 336 -16.43 -17.37 -2.53
CA TYR A 336 -16.69 -18.80 -2.77
C TYR A 336 -15.62 -19.71 -2.17
N TRP A 337 -15.96 -20.42 -1.09
CA TRP A 337 -15.01 -21.22 -0.30
C TRP A 337 -15.43 -22.68 -0.18
N SER A 338 -14.50 -23.62 -0.32
CA SER A 338 -14.79 -25.03 -0.04
C SER A 338 -14.73 -25.33 1.47
N GLU A 339 -15.28 -26.47 1.89
CA GLU A 339 -15.11 -26.95 3.26
C GLU A 339 -13.64 -27.14 3.62
N ALA A 340 -12.83 -27.66 2.70
CA ALA A 340 -11.41 -27.85 2.94
C ALA A 340 -10.66 -26.52 3.09
N MET A 341 -10.96 -25.51 2.26
CA MET A 341 -10.41 -24.16 2.43
C MET A 341 -10.70 -23.61 3.83
N ARG A 342 -11.97 -23.65 4.24
CA ARG A 342 -12.40 -23.16 5.57
C ARG A 342 -11.70 -23.91 6.70
N ASN A 343 -11.63 -25.24 6.61
CA ASN A 343 -10.95 -26.07 7.60
C ASN A 343 -9.45 -25.79 7.67
N ASN A 344 -8.79 -25.58 6.53
CA ASN A 344 -7.36 -25.32 6.46
C ASN A 344 -7.00 -23.95 7.06
N VAL A 345 -7.82 -22.93 6.80
CA VAL A 345 -7.62 -21.59 7.36
C VAL A 345 -7.91 -21.57 8.88
N GLU A 346 -8.98 -22.21 9.34
CA GLU A 346 -9.26 -22.31 10.78
C GLU A 346 -8.18 -23.13 11.51
N ALA A 347 -7.73 -24.24 10.93
CA ALA A 347 -6.63 -25.03 11.49
C ALA A 347 -5.30 -24.25 11.51
N ALA A 348 -5.05 -23.37 10.52
CA ALA A 348 -3.91 -22.47 10.52
C ALA A 348 -4.00 -21.43 11.66
N ARG A 349 -5.18 -20.83 11.87
CA ARG A 349 -5.43 -19.94 13.02
C ARG A 349 -5.20 -20.65 14.34
N ASP A 350 -5.74 -21.85 14.48
CA ASP A 350 -5.70 -22.60 15.74
C ASP A 350 -4.28 -23.10 16.08
N ARG A 351 -3.33 -23.04 15.13
CA ARG A 351 -1.89 -23.25 15.36
C ARG A 351 -1.05 -21.96 15.44
N GLY A 352 -1.68 -20.79 15.47
CA GLY A 352 -0.99 -19.51 15.68
C GLY A 352 -0.73 -18.68 14.42
N VAL A 353 -1.25 -19.06 13.25
CA VAL A 353 -1.17 -18.20 12.04
C VAL A 353 -2.23 -17.11 12.14
N ASN A 354 -1.83 -15.84 12.03
CA ASN A 354 -2.78 -14.72 12.03
C ASN A 354 -3.61 -14.71 10.74
N LEU A 355 -4.81 -14.13 10.79
CA LEU A 355 -5.69 -13.99 9.61
C LEU A 355 -6.03 -12.52 9.39
N ALA A 356 -5.78 -11.99 8.19
CA ALA A 356 -6.24 -10.66 7.81
C ALA A 356 -7.14 -10.71 6.57
N PHE A 357 -8.35 -10.20 6.73
CA PHE A 357 -9.38 -10.10 5.69
C PHE A 357 -9.51 -8.63 5.26
N LEU A 358 -8.83 -8.25 4.18
CA LEU A 358 -9.00 -6.95 3.52
C LEU A 358 -10.11 -7.06 2.47
N SER A 359 -11.28 -7.50 2.93
CA SER A 359 -12.38 -8.00 2.12
C SER A 359 -13.73 -7.77 2.82
N SER A 360 -14.82 -8.03 2.09
CA SER A 360 -16.18 -8.22 2.57
C SER A 360 -16.86 -9.30 1.75
N ASN A 361 -18.00 -9.81 2.23
CA ASN A 361 -18.67 -10.97 1.64
C ASN A 361 -17.77 -12.19 1.49
N THR A 362 -16.77 -12.30 2.37
CA THR A 362 -15.81 -13.40 2.37
C THR A 362 -16.47 -14.67 2.87
N CYS A 363 -16.18 -15.81 2.21
CA CYS A 363 -16.66 -17.12 2.64
C CYS A 363 -18.20 -17.19 2.76
N PHE A 364 -18.93 -16.55 1.85
CA PHE A 364 -20.40 -16.50 1.89
C PHE A 364 -21.05 -17.76 1.30
N TRP A 365 -20.55 -18.22 0.14
CA TRP A 365 -20.99 -19.46 -0.50
C TRP A 365 -20.00 -20.59 -0.25
N ARG A 366 -20.55 -21.76 0.09
CA ARG A 366 -19.84 -23.02 0.13
C ARG A 366 -19.83 -23.66 -1.25
N ILE A 367 -18.65 -24.07 -1.70
CA ILE A 367 -18.49 -24.77 -2.99
C ILE A 367 -18.03 -26.20 -2.81
N HIS A 368 -18.35 -27.04 -3.79
CA HIS A 368 -17.99 -28.45 -3.81
C HIS A 368 -17.16 -28.73 -5.06
N PHE A 369 -15.85 -28.88 -4.89
CA PHE A 369 -14.95 -29.24 -5.99
C PHE A 369 -15.25 -30.66 -6.49
N ASP A 370 -15.05 -30.88 -7.79
CA ASP A 370 -14.88 -32.22 -8.32
C ASP A 370 -13.59 -32.88 -7.79
N PRO A 371 -13.46 -34.23 -7.84
CA PRO A 371 -12.27 -34.90 -7.30
C PRO A 371 -10.94 -34.44 -7.91
N THR A 372 -10.97 -33.90 -9.14
CA THR A 372 -9.81 -33.41 -9.88
C THR A 372 -9.52 -31.92 -9.66
N ARG A 373 -10.36 -31.20 -8.91
CA ARG A 373 -10.31 -29.74 -8.68
C ARG A 373 -10.28 -28.91 -9.97
N THR A 374 -10.89 -29.44 -11.02
CA THR A 374 -11.04 -28.78 -12.33
C THR A 374 -12.35 -28.00 -12.45
N SER A 375 -13.33 -28.35 -11.62
CA SER A 375 -14.62 -27.67 -11.55
C SER A 375 -15.18 -27.68 -10.13
N TYR A 376 -16.19 -26.85 -9.87
CA TYR A 376 -16.95 -26.92 -8.64
C TYR A 376 -18.42 -26.59 -8.87
N SER A 377 -19.27 -27.09 -7.97
CA SER A 377 -20.71 -26.81 -7.94
C SER A 377 -21.12 -26.02 -6.69
N VAL A 378 -22.27 -25.34 -6.78
CA VAL A 378 -22.91 -24.64 -5.65
C VAL A 378 -24.44 -24.70 -5.78
N ILE A 379 -25.13 -24.83 -4.66
CA ILE A 379 -26.59 -24.72 -4.57
C ILE A 379 -26.94 -23.33 -4.03
N LYS A 380 -27.17 -22.37 -4.93
CA LYS A 380 -27.56 -20.99 -4.55
C LYS A 380 -29.02 -20.93 -4.11
N SER A 381 -29.25 -21.02 -2.80
CA SER A 381 -30.58 -20.94 -2.20
C SER A 381 -30.50 -20.30 -0.81
N ASN A 382 -31.47 -19.45 -0.49
CA ASN A 382 -31.58 -18.77 0.82
C ASN A 382 -32.32 -19.64 1.85
N THR A 383 -32.23 -20.96 1.72
CA THR A 383 -32.86 -21.95 2.59
C THR A 383 -31.80 -22.81 3.26
N LEU A 384 -32.19 -23.62 4.26
CA LEU A 384 -31.27 -24.52 4.96
C LEU A 384 -30.65 -25.60 4.05
N THR A 385 -31.23 -25.85 2.88
CA THR A 385 -30.71 -26.78 1.87
C THR A 385 -29.75 -26.12 0.88
N GLY A 386 -29.57 -24.80 0.95
CA GLY A 386 -28.61 -24.06 0.14
C GLY A 386 -27.21 -24.09 0.72
N ASP A 387 -26.25 -23.63 -0.07
CA ASP A 387 -24.84 -23.62 0.27
C ASP A 387 -24.36 -22.30 0.90
N MET A 388 -25.24 -21.49 1.47
CA MET A 388 -24.78 -20.35 2.28
C MET A 388 -24.15 -20.86 3.57
N TRP A 389 -22.93 -20.42 3.92
CA TRP A 389 -22.26 -20.85 5.14
C TRP A 389 -23.12 -20.64 6.39
N ARG A 390 -23.71 -19.46 6.55
CA ARG A 390 -24.62 -19.13 7.66
C ARG A 390 -25.94 -19.90 7.73
N LEU A 391 -26.46 -20.45 6.62
CA LEU A 391 -27.76 -21.14 6.61
C LEU A 391 -27.63 -22.66 6.45
N GLY A 392 -26.82 -23.10 5.50
CA GLY A 392 -26.59 -24.50 5.17
C GLY A 392 -25.67 -25.24 6.15
N THR A 393 -25.01 -24.51 7.05
CA THR A 393 -24.13 -25.09 8.09
C THR A 393 -24.39 -24.43 9.44
N THR A 394 -23.65 -24.82 10.48
CA THR A 394 -23.60 -24.15 11.79
C THR A 394 -22.37 -23.24 11.94
N ARG A 395 -21.67 -22.93 10.84
CA ARG A 395 -20.40 -22.19 10.80
C ARG A 395 -20.56 -20.90 9.99
N PRO A 396 -21.31 -19.91 10.49
CA PRO A 396 -21.45 -18.63 9.81
C PRO A 396 -20.08 -17.93 9.66
N GLU A 397 -19.97 -17.08 8.65
CA GLU A 397 -18.80 -16.27 8.32
C GLU A 397 -18.24 -15.57 9.55
N ILE A 398 -19.13 -14.94 10.34
CA ILE A 398 -18.77 -14.19 11.55
C ILE A 398 -17.93 -14.99 12.54
N SER A 399 -18.13 -16.31 12.62
CA SER A 399 -17.49 -17.17 13.63
C SER A 399 -15.97 -17.33 13.42
N MET A 400 -15.48 -17.02 12.21
CA MET A 400 -14.05 -16.96 11.90
C MET A 400 -13.60 -15.53 11.62
N ILE A 401 -14.41 -14.73 10.93
CA ILE A 401 -13.97 -13.43 10.42
C ILE A 401 -14.17 -12.32 11.47
N GLY A 402 -15.13 -12.48 12.40
CA GLY A 402 -15.52 -11.45 13.37
C GLY A 402 -16.56 -10.46 12.86
N THR A 403 -16.79 -10.43 11.55
CA THR A 403 -17.87 -9.69 10.87
C THR A 403 -18.51 -10.57 9.79
N GLU A 404 -19.67 -10.18 9.26
CA GLU A 404 -20.37 -10.94 8.22
C GLU A 404 -21.10 -10.04 7.23
N PHE A 405 -21.27 -10.53 6.00
CA PHE A 405 -22.01 -9.82 4.97
C PHE A 405 -23.42 -9.47 5.42
N VAL A 406 -23.77 -8.19 5.29
CA VAL A 406 -25.13 -7.69 5.52
C VAL A 406 -25.73 -7.11 4.26
N TYR A 407 -24.96 -6.39 3.44
CA TYR A 407 -25.52 -5.69 2.29
C TYR A 407 -24.50 -5.44 1.17
N ASN A 408 -24.97 -5.35 -0.08
CA ASN A 408 -24.15 -4.97 -1.23
C ASN A 408 -24.67 -3.69 -1.89
N SER A 409 -23.98 -3.21 -2.93
CA SER A 409 -24.46 -2.08 -3.72
C SER A 409 -24.49 -0.74 -3.00
N LEU A 410 -23.70 -0.59 -1.94
CA LEU A 410 -23.40 0.68 -1.29
C LEU A 410 -21.96 1.10 -1.51
N GLU A 411 -21.77 2.41 -1.62
CA GLU A 411 -20.46 3.04 -1.70
C GLU A 411 -20.54 4.28 -0.81
N ILE A 412 -20.08 4.13 0.41
CA ILE A 412 -20.23 5.13 1.45
C ILE A 412 -18.91 5.36 2.16
N ASP A 413 -18.88 6.40 2.97
CA ASP A 413 -17.71 6.75 3.76
C ASP A 413 -17.57 5.78 4.94
N LEU A 414 -16.33 5.38 5.21
CA LEU A 414 -16.01 4.61 6.41
C LEU A 414 -15.78 5.59 7.56
N THR A 415 -16.50 5.45 8.67
CA THR A 415 -16.42 6.36 9.82
C THR A 415 -15.81 5.64 11.02
N LEU A 416 -14.94 6.32 11.76
CA LEU A 416 -14.38 5.82 13.00
C LEU A 416 -15.34 6.03 14.18
N PRO A 417 -15.30 5.18 15.22
CA PRO A 417 -16.16 5.35 16.39
C PRO A 417 -15.80 6.64 17.16
N ASP A 418 -16.80 7.20 17.85
CA ASP A 418 -16.61 8.28 18.84
C ASP A 418 -17.21 7.83 20.18
N PRO A 419 -16.39 7.62 21.23
CA PRO A 419 -14.92 7.72 21.25
C PRO A 419 -14.22 6.57 20.49
N LEU A 420 -12.96 6.77 20.10
CA LEU A 420 -12.13 5.70 19.53
C LEU A 420 -11.85 4.61 20.58
N PRO A 421 -11.92 3.31 20.23
CA PRO A 421 -11.39 2.25 21.07
C PRO A 421 -9.89 2.45 21.34
N THR A 422 -9.43 2.14 22.54
CA THR A 422 -7.98 2.08 22.82
C THR A 422 -7.38 0.86 22.12
N HIS A 423 -6.83 1.04 20.93
CA HIS A 423 -6.32 -0.04 20.09
C HIS A 423 -5.13 0.41 19.24
N TRP A 424 -4.13 -0.47 19.07
CA TRP A 424 -2.90 -0.19 18.32
C TRP A 424 -3.13 0.08 16.83
N LEU A 425 -4.31 -0.27 16.29
CA LEU A 425 -4.69 0.03 14.91
C LEU A 425 -4.54 1.52 14.61
N TYR A 426 -4.88 2.39 15.57
CA TYR A 426 -4.88 3.84 15.38
C TYR A 426 -3.57 4.51 15.75
N ASP A 427 -2.59 3.75 16.23
CA ASP A 427 -1.25 4.28 16.43
C ASP A 427 -0.79 4.86 15.10
N TYR A 428 -0.19 6.04 15.06
CA TYR A 428 0.53 6.41 13.82
C TYR A 428 -0.30 7.30 12.89
N SER A 429 -1.58 6.97 12.84
CA SER A 429 -2.47 7.34 11.74
C SER A 429 -3.02 8.74 11.87
N ASN A 430 -2.82 9.41 13.01
CA ASN A 430 -3.33 10.76 13.30
C ASN A 430 -4.85 10.87 13.05
N VAL A 431 -5.58 9.82 13.43
CA VAL A 431 -7.04 9.78 13.26
C VAL A 431 -7.76 10.38 14.45
N SER A 432 -8.90 11.01 14.19
CA SER A 432 -9.78 11.56 15.22
C SER A 432 -11.02 10.69 15.43
N PRO A 433 -11.59 10.66 16.65
CA PRO A 433 -12.93 10.11 16.86
C PRO A 433 -13.95 10.71 15.89
N GLY A 434 -14.80 9.86 15.30
CA GLY A 434 -15.80 10.29 14.31
C GLY A 434 -15.25 10.66 12.92
N GLU A 435 -13.94 10.60 12.69
CA GLU A 435 -13.36 10.88 11.38
C GLU A 435 -13.89 9.92 10.31
N SER A 436 -14.14 10.44 9.11
CA SER A 436 -14.70 9.68 7.99
C SER A 436 -13.77 9.68 6.79
N PHE A 437 -13.61 8.51 6.17
CA PHE A 437 -12.80 8.28 4.98
C PHE A 437 -13.69 8.02 3.79
N ARG A 438 -13.52 8.86 2.77
CA ARG A 438 -14.42 8.92 1.62
C ARG A 438 -14.46 7.60 0.85
N GLY A 439 -15.66 7.04 0.67
CA GLY A 439 -15.93 6.01 -0.34
C GLY A 439 -15.15 4.70 -0.24
N ILE A 440 -14.63 4.35 0.95
CA ILE A 440 -13.87 3.11 1.19
C ILE A 440 -14.68 2.04 1.95
N LEU A 441 -15.96 2.28 2.21
CA LEU A 441 -16.90 1.26 2.70
C LEU A 441 -17.86 0.83 1.57
N GLY A 442 -17.67 -0.40 1.09
CA GLY A 442 -18.41 -0.98 -0.02
C GLY A 442 -17.51 -1.92 -0.83
N TYR A 443 -17.84 -2.32 -2.06
CA TYR A 443 -19.16 -2.32 -2.69
C TYR A 443 -20.14 -3.16 -1.87
N GLU A 444 -19.59 -4.13 -1.13
CA GLU A 444 -20.27 -4.95 -0.14
C GLU A 444 -19.80 -4.59 1.27
N ILE A 445 -20.72 -4.71 2.22
CA ILE A 445 -20.56 -4.30 3.61
C ILE A 445 -20.76 -5.52 4.49
N ASP A 446 -19.79 -5.76 5.35
CA ASP A 446 -19.94 -6.65 6.48
C ASP A 446 -20.24 -5.86 7.75
N GLY A 447 -21.12 -6.39 8.59
CA GLY A 447 -21.54 -5.70 9.81
C GLY A 447 -22.75 -6.35 10.48
N GLU A 448 -23.68 -5.52 10.94
CA GLU A 448 -24.92 -5.96 11.60
C GLU A 448 -26.14 -5.16 11.13
N TRP A 449 -27.30 -5.80 11.15
CA TRP A 449 -28.58 -5.12 10.97
C TRP A 449 -29.12 -4.61 12.32
N ASP A 450 -29.73 -3.42 12.35
CA ASP A 450 -30.41 -2.89 13.56
C ASP A 450 -31.59 -3.78 13.94
N SER A 451 -32.28 -4.31 12.93
CA SER A 451 -33.29 -5.34 13.05
C SER A 451 -33.14 -6.27 11.87
N TYR A 452 -32.84 -7.53 12.14
CA TYR A 452 -32.66 -8.52 11.08
C TYR A 452 -33.99 -8.70 10.33
N PRO A 453 -33.97 -8.81 8.99
CA PRO A 453 -35.18 -9.04 8.21
C PRO A 453 -35.95 -10.27 8.72
N ALA A 454 -37.28 -10.16 8.77
CA ALA A 454 -38.16 -11.26 9.18
C ALA A 454 -37.85 -12.53 8.37
N GLY A 455 -37.70 -13.66 9.07
CA GLY A 455 -37.30 -14.94 8.47
C GLY A 455 -35.79 -15.22 8.49
N LEU A 456 -34.95 -14.28 8.95
CA LEU A 456 -33.50 -14.50 9.20
C LEU A 456 -33.11 -14.28 10.68
N ASP A 457 -34.06 -13.88 11.53
CA ASP A 457 -33.86 -13.50 12.95
C ASP A 457 -33.35 -14.65 13.84
N PHE A 458 -33.55 -15.92 13.46
CA PHE A 458 -33.23 -17.10 14.28
C PHE A 458 -31.73 -17.46 14.32
N ARG A 459 -30.88 -16.70 13.63
CA ARG A 459 -29.43 -16.87 13.65
C ARG A 459 -28.77 -15.50 13.70
N ARG A 460 -28.92 -14.74 14.80
CA ARG A 460 -28.06 -13.58 15.06
C ARG A 460 -26.65 -14.09 15.38
N PRO A 461 -25.73 -14.11 14.42
CA PRO A 461 -24.48 -14.82 14.57
C PRO A 461 -23.63 -14.02 15.56
N THR A 462 -23.05 -14.69 16.55
CA THR A 462 -22.21 -14.00 17.54
C THR A 462 -20.77 -14.06 17.06
N PRO A 463 -20.05 -12.92 17.03
CA PRO A 463 -18.62 -12.95 16.73
C PRO A 463 -17.86 -13.69 17.85
N PRO A 464 -16.61 -14.10 17.60
CA PRO A 464 -15.74 -14.66 18.63
C PRO A 464 -15.68 -13.80 19.89
N GLN A 465 -15.45 -14.44 21.03
CA GLN A 465 -15.33 -13.72 22.30
C GLN A 465 -14.18 -12.71 22.22
N GLY A 466 -14.42 -11.49 22.69
CA GLY A 466 -13.42 -10.43 22.71
C GLY A 466 -13.26 -9.68 21.38
N THR A 467 -14.14 -9.91 20.40
CA THR A 467 -14.16 -9.10 19.17
C THR A 467 -14.41 -7.62 19.47
N ILE A 468 -13.48 -6.78 19.00
CA ILE A 468 -13.54 -5.32 19.08
C ILE A 468 -13.97 -4.79 17.71
N ARG A 469 -14.91 -3.84 17.71
CA ARG A 469 -15.30 -3.08 16.50
C ARG A 469 -14.43 -1.85 16.38
N LEU A 470 -13.68 -1.76 15.28
CA LEU A 470 -12.66 -0.73 15.05
C LEU A 470 -13.15 0.39 14.13
N THR A 471 -14.26 0.19 13.44
CA THR A 471 -14.91 1.23 12.64
C THR A 471 -16.40 1.15 12.89
N ARG A 472 -17.14 2.20 12.53
CA ARG A 472 -18.59 2.26 12.75
C ARG A 472 -19.25 3.21 11.77
N THR A 473 -19.77 2.68 10.67
CA THR A 473 -20.60 3.44 9.73
C THR A 473 -22.05 2.98 9.80
N ARG A 474 -22.96 3.89 10.13
CA ARG A 474 -24.40 3.68 9.98
C ARG A 474 -24.79 3.76 8.51
N PHE A 475 -25.64 2.87 8.05
CA PHE A 475 -26.15 2.91 6.68
C PHE A 475 -27.64 2.56 6.61
N THR A 476 -28.28 3.05 5.56
CA THR A 476 -29.67 2.71 5.22
C THR A 476 -29.73 2.29 3.76
N THR A 477 -30.35 1.14 3.50
CA THR A 477 -30.53 0.60 2.16
C THR A 477 -31.62 1.37 1.39
N PRO A 478 -31.66 1.27 0.05
CA PRO A 478 -32.78 1.78 -0.76
C PRO A 478 -34.16 1.22 -0.35
N LYS A 479 -34.21 0.07 0.34
CA LYS A 479 -35.45 -0.53 0.87
C LYS A 479 -35.80 -0.05 2.29
N GLY A 480 -35.06 0.91 2.83
CA GLY A 480 -35.31 1.48 4.17
C GLY A 480 -34.81 0.62 5.33
N LEU A 481 -34.08 -0.47 5.08
CA LEU A 481 -33.43 -1.25 6.14
C LEU A 481 -32.16 -0.52 6.62
N SER A 482 -31.98 -0.45 7.94
CA SER A 482 -30.82 0.21 8.57
C SER A 482 -29.91 -0.78 9.28
N GLY A 483 -28.61 -0.53 9.19
CA GLY A 483 -27.57 -1.35 9.81
C GLY A 483 -26.30 -0.56 10.10
N THR A 484 -25.28 -1.27 10.56
CA THR A 484 -23.95 -0.73 10.83
C THR A 484 -22.90 -1.61 10.17
N GLY A 485 -22.06 -1.01 9.33
CA GLY A 485 -20.83 -1.64 8.83
C GLY A 485 -19.68 -1.38 9.81
N TYR A 486 -18.82 -2.38 9.99
CA TYR A 486 -17.66 -2.24 10.86
C TYR A 486 -16.51 -3.18 10.48
N SER A 487 -15.30 -2.72 10.75
CA SER A 487 -14.07 -3.50 10.79
C SER A 487 -13.93 -4.11 12.18
N THR A 488 -13.28 -5.27 12.28
CA THR A 488 -13.15 -6.00 13.56
C THR A 488 -11.75 -6.52 13.80
N PHE A 489 -11.45 -6.75 15.08
CA PHE A 489 -10.29 -7.47 15.54
C PHE A 489 -10.65 -8.42 16.68
N TYR A 490 -10.06 -9.62 16.71
CA TYR A 490 -10.07 -10.48 17.90
C TYR A 490 -8.80 -11.32 17.98
N GLN A 491 -8.53 -11.88 19.16
CA GLN A 491 -7.47 -12.86 19.37
C GLN A 491 -8.09 -14.24 19.62
N ALA A 492 -7.68 -15.24 18.84
CA ALA A 492 -8.11 -16.62 19.00
C ALA A 492 -7.45 -17.27 20.23
N PRO A 493 -8.00 -18.39 20.76
CA PRO A 493 -7.41 -19.10 21.90
C PRO A 493 -5.96 -19.57 21.69
N SER A 494 -5.55 -19.78 20.44
CA SER A 494 -4.18 -20.12 20.06
C SER A 494 -3.18 -18.95 20.19
N GLY A 495 -3.67 -17.74 20.46
CA GLY A 495 -2.90 -16.50 20.40
C GLY A 495 -2.88 -15.83 19.03
N ALA A 496 -3.34 -16.51 17.97
CA ALA A 496 -3.47 -15.93 16.63
C ALA A 496 -4.40 -14.71 16.64
N GLN A 497 -4.03 -13.69 15.90
CA GLN A 497 -4.81 -12.46 15.74
C GLN A 497 -5.62 -12.53 14.45
N VAL A 498 -6.84 -11.99 14.48
CA VAL A 498 -7.72 -11.92 13.32
C VAL A 498 -8.22 -10.50 13.15
N PHE A 499 -7.98 -9.93 11.97
CA PHE A 499 -8.43 -8.59 11.57
C PHE A 499 -9.29 -8.67 10.30
N ALA A 500 -10.39 -7.92 10.26
CA ALA A 500 -11.25 -7.84 9.08
C ALA A 500 -11.68 -6.40 8.83
N THR A 501 -11.57 -5.91 7.59
CA THR A 501 -11.99 -4.55 7.22
C THR A 501 -13.50 -4.42 7.11
N GLY A 502 -14.20 -5.49 6.73
CA GLY A 502 -15.62 -5.49 6.43
C GLY A 502 -15.97 -4.68 5.17
N SER A 503 -14.97 -4.46 4.32
CA SER A 503 -15.06 -3.72 3.06
C SER A 503 -13.97 -4.19 2.10
N MET A 504 -14.39 -4.65 0.92
CA MET A 504 -13.49 -4.90 -0.22
C MET A 504 -12.86 -3.61 -0.76
N GLN A 505 -13.55 -2.46 -0.63
CA GLN A 505 -13.05 -1.14 -1.08
C GLN A 505 -11.91 -0.58 -0.25
N TRP A 506 -11.57 -1.18 0.89
CA TRP A 506 -10.42 -0.78 1.71
C TRP A 506 -9.13 -0.69 0.88
N SER A 507 -8.94 -1.61 -0.07
CA SER A 507 -7.75 -1.66 -0.94
C SER A 507 -7.53 -0.38 -1.75
N TRP A 508 -8.59 0.36 -2.10
CA TRP A 508 -8.48 1.62 -2.84
C TRP A 508 -7.90 2.76 -2.00
N ALA A 509 -7.95 2.65 -0.67
CA ALA A 509 -7.28 3.58 0.22
C ALA A 509 -5.76 3.37 0.26
N LEU A 510 -5.31 2.17 -0.10
CA LEU A 510 -3.90 1.77 -0.05
C LEU A 510 -3.15 2.21 -1.30
N ASP A 511 -3.69 1.87 -2.46
CA ASP A 511 -3.23 2.30 -3.77
C ASP A 511 -4.48 2.44 -4.63
N ASP A 512 -4.68 3.59 -5.25
CA ASP A 512 -5.89 3.91 -6.00
C ASP A 512 -5.70 3.72 -7.51
N TYR A 513 -4.73 2.89 -7.95
CA TYR A 513 -4.54 2.54 -9.35
C TYR A 513 -5.89 2.25 -10.04
N ASN A 514 -6.12 2.96 -11.15
CA ASN A 514 -7.35 3.01 -11.95
C ASN A 514 -8.64 3.45 -11.23
N SER A 515 -8.72 3.52 -9.90
CA SER A 515 -9.99 3.83 -9.22
C SER A 515 -10.55 5.23 -9.50
N PRO A 516 -9.77 6.32 -9.41
CA PRO A 516 -10.25 7.68 -9.66
C PRO A 516 -10.77 7.86 -11.08
N GLN A 517 -9.96 7.38 -12.04
CA GLN A 517 -10.24 7.59 -13.45
C GLN A 517 -11.48 6.80 -13.88
N THR A 518 -11.72 5.62 -13.31
CA THR A 518 -12.78 4.70 -13.77
C THR A 518 -14.13 4.97 -13.11
N ARG A 519 -14.14 5.76 -12.04
CA ARG A 519 -15.35 6.13 -11.29
C ARG A 519 -15.67 7.62 -11.37
N GLY A 520 -14.84 8.43 -12.06
CA GLY A 520 -14.97 9.88 -12.09
C GLY A 520 -14.85 10.52 -10.70
N LYS A 521 -14.14 9.86 -9.79
CA LYS A 521 -13.99 10.26 -8.39
C LYS A 521 -12.57 10.79 -8.17
N GLN A 522 -12.40 11.62 -7.14
CA GLN A 522 -11.07 11.97 -6.62
C GLN A 522 -10.34 10.71 -6.13
N SER A 523 -9.02 10.80 -6.01
CA SER A 523 -8.19 9.80 -5.34
C SER A 523 -8.85 9.33 -4.04
N LEU A 524 -8.97 8.02 -3.88
CA LEU A 524 -9.44 7.40 -2.63
C LEU A 524 -8.29 6.99 -1.72
N ALA A 525 -7.05 7.11 -2.21
CA ALA A 525 -5.85 6.88 -1.43
C ALA A 525 -5.85 7.76 -0.17
N ASN A 526 -5.52 7.17 0.97
CA ASN A 526 -5.54 7.88 2.24
C ASN A 526 -4.40 7.42 3.15
N ASP A 527 -3.51 8.35 3.52
CA ASP A 527 -2.32 8.05 4.32
C ASP A 527 -2.66 7.54 5.73
N LYS A 528 -3.78 7.98 6.32
CA LYS A 528 -4.21 7.48 7.63
C LYS A 528 -4.65 6.03 7.55
N VAL A 529 -5.37 5.66 6.48
CA VAL A 529 -5.81 4.27 6.23
C VAL A 529 -4.63 3.37 5.86
N ARG A 530 -3.68 3.89 5.07
CA ARG A 530 -2.39 3.22 4.81
C ARG A 530 -1.66 2.94 6.11
N GLN A 531 -1.56 3.92 7.02
CA GLN A 531 -0.91 3.74 8.31
C GLN A 531 -1.65 2.72 9.19
N MET A 532 -2.98 2.78 9.28
CA MET A 532 -3.75 1.75 10.00
C MET A 532 -3.47 0.35 9.46
N THR A 533 -3.38 0.21 8.13
CA THR A 533 -3.07 -1.08 7.48
C THR A 533 -1.61 -1.49 7.73
N HIS A 534 -0.67 -0.54 7.71
CA HIS A 534 0.72 -0.78 8.08
C HIS A 534 0.82 -1.33 9.51
N ASN A 535 0.09 -0.76 10.47
CA ASN A 535 0.07 -1.26 11.84
C ASN A 535 -0.41 -2.72 11.92
N VAL A 536 -1.42 -3.09 11.11
CA VAL A 536 -1.88 -4.48 11.03
C VAL A 536 -0.76 -5.38 10.55
N PHE A 537 -0.11 -5.03 9.45
CA PHE A 537 0.96 -5.83 8.87
C PHE A 537 2.16 -5.94 9.83
N THR A 538 2.59 -4.85 10.46
CA THR A 538 3.67 -4.86 11.45
C THR A 538 3.34 -5.73 12.66
N GLN A 539 2.12 -5.63 13.19
CA GLN A 539 1.67 -6.48 14.30
C GLN A 539 1.56 -7.96 13.89
N PHE A 540 1.30 -8.24 12.61
CA PHE A 540 1.04 -9.58 12.09
C PHE A 540 2.30 -10.27 11.53
N SER A 541 3.40 -9.51 11.33
CA SER A 541 4.72 -10.04 10.98
C SER A 541 5.59 -10.37 12.21
N GLN A 542 5.26 -9.86 13.40
CA GLN A 542 5.98 -10.11 14.65
C GLN A 542 5.17 -11.01 15.60
N PRO A 543 5.58 -12.26 15.87
CA PRO A 543 4.90 -13.08 16.87
C PRO A 543 5.17 -12.52 18.30
N GLY A 544 4.23 -11.74 18.85
CA GLY A 544 4.16 -11.39 20.29
C GLY A 544 4.34 -9.91 20.69
N GLY A 545 3.75 -8.93 19.99
CA GLY A 545 3.98 -7.48 20.23
C GLY A 545 3.68 -6.93 21.65
N PRO A 546 3.88 -5.62 21.94
CA PRO A 546 4.53 -4.56 21.17
C PRO A 546 5.80 -4.00 21.89
N THR A 547 6.71 -3.34 21.16
CA THR A 547 7.55 -2.27 21.75
C THR A 547 6.97 -0.90 21.37
N ARG A 548 6.29 -0.24 22.31
CA ARG A 548 5.72 1.13 22.20
C ARG A 548 6.79 2.22 22.48
N PRO A 549 6.57 3.53 22.18
CA PRO A 549 5.76 4.14 21.12
C PRO A 549 6.59 4.98 20.11
N LEU A 550 6.20 4.77 18.87
CA LEU A 550 6.46 5.35 17.56
C LEU A 550 5.62 6.54 17.01
N VAL A 551 5.30 7.65 17.66
CA VAL A 551 4.20 8.52 17.13
C VAL A 551 4.60 9.57 16.09
N PHE A 552 4.21 9.44 14.81
CA PHE A 552 4.21 10.59 13.90
C PHE A 552 3.24 11.68 14.39
N VAL A 553 3.77 12.87 14.63
CA VAL A 553 3.07 14.02 15.21
C VAL A 553 2.49 14.93 14.12
N GLY A 554 3.13 14.99 12.94
CA GLY A 554 2.65 15.81 11.82
C GLY A 554 3.76 16.38 10.95
N ALA A 555 3.36 17.09 9.90
CA ALA A 555 4.25 17.90 9.07
C ALA A 555 3.75 19.33 8.90
N THR A 556 4.66 20.30 8.80
CA THR A 556 4.30 21.72 8.57
C THR A 556 5.33 22.46 7.73
N GLY A 557 4.86 23.44 6.95
CA GLY A 557 5.70 24.42 6.25
C GLY A 557 5.62 25.83 6.83
N ARG A 558 4.99 26.00 8.01
CA ARG A 558 4.65 27.32 8.58
C ARG A 558 5.64 27.85 9.63
N ALA A 559 6.67 27.09 10.02
CA ALA A 559 7.62 27.55 11.03
C ALA A 559 8.54 28.64 10.44
N GLY A 560 8.48 29.84 11.01
CA GLY A 560 9.31 31.00 10.66
C GLY A 560 10.69 30.98 11.34
N SER A 561 11.35 32.15 11.39
CA SER A 561 12.66 32.37 12.04
C SER A 561 12.66 32.17 13.56
N GLU A 562 11.50 31.82 14.14
CA GLU A 562 11.31 31.50 15.55
C GLU A 562 11.14 30.00 15.81
N TRP A 563 11.55 29.13 14.86
CA TRP A 563 11.44 27.67 14.96
C TRP A 563 11.82 27.12 16.34
N SER A 564 12.84 27.67 17.02
CA SER A 564 13.34 27.18 18.32
C SER A 564 12.32 27.20 19.47
N SER A 565 11.22 27.95 19.35
CA SER A 565 10.12 27.95 20.32
C SER A 565 9.06 26.88 20.05
N SER A 566 9.05 26.32 18.83
CA SER A 566 8.06 25.35 18.33
C SER A 566 8.66 24.02 17.89
N TYR A 567 9.99 23.97 17.74
CA TYR A 567 10.79 22.83 17.32
C TYR A 567 12.17 23.03 17.95
N GLY A 568 12.69 22.05 18.70
CA GLY A 568 14.05 22.16 19.22
C GLY A 568 14.19 22.86 20.58
N VAL A 569 13.09 22.95 21.35
CA VAL A 569 13.10 23.54 22.71
C VAL A 569 14.06 22.82 23.66
N ASP A 570 14.28 21.51 23.43
CA ASP A 570 15.22 20.70 24.22
C ASP A 570 16.63 20.68 23.58
N GLY A 571 16.73 20.96 22.29
CA GLY A 571 17.99 21.00 21.55
C GLY A 571 17.82 20.84 20.05
N SER A 572 18.91 21.03 19.29
CA SER A 572 18.91 20.91 17.83
C SER A 572 20.30 20.57 17.30
N LEU A 573 20.32 20.06 16.07
CA LEU A 573 21.51 19.88 15.25
C LEU A 573 21.27 20.57 13.91
N LEU A 574 22.20 21.44 13.52
CA LEU A 574 22.17 22.16 12.25
C LEU A 574 23.49 21.94 11.48
N PRO A 575 23.45 21.91 10.14
CA PRO A 575 24.67 21.81 9.33
C PRO A 575 25.59 23.03 9.56
N GLY A 576 26.86 22.78 9.89
CA GLY A 576 27.88 23.82 10.03
C GLY A 576 28.04 24.42 11.44
N GLU A 577 27.25 24.00 12.43
CA GLU A 577 27.42 24.43 13.82
C GLU A 577 28.55 23.66 14.54
N SER A 578 29.57 24.39 15.03
CA SER A 578 30.64 23.83 15.86
C SER A 578 30.55 24.38 17.30
N GLY A 579 29.93 23.63 18.21
CA GLY A 579 30.25 23.66 19.64
C GLY A 579 29.74 24.83 20.51
N GLY A 580 28.58 25.40 20.22
CA GLY A 580 27.88 26.36 21.10
C GLY A 580 26.82 25.71 22.01
N THR A 581 26.42 26.39 23.10
CA THR A 581 25.40 25.94 24.08
C THR A 581 23.97 25.82 23.51
N ARG A 582 23.73 26.28 22.29
CA ARG A 582 22.56 25.97 21.45
C ARG A 582 23.11 25.39 20.15
N GLY A 583 22.84 24.10 19.90
CA GLY A 583 23.44 23.35 18.78
C GLY A 583 23.91 21.92 19.11
N LEU A 584 23.50 21.38 20.27
CA LEU A 584 23.76 19.99 20.65
C LEU A 584 22.45 19.24 20.88
N PRO A 585 22.41 17.91 20.64
CA PRO A 585 21.28 17.09 21.02
C PRO A 585 21.12 17.11 22.55
N PRO A 586 19.89 17.01 23.07
CA PRO A 586 19.65 16.92 24.50
C PRO A 586 20.26 15.66 25.09
N ARG A 587 20.53 15.66 26.40
CA ARG A 587 21.21 14.55 27.11
C ARG A 587 20.49 13.21 27.03
N TYR A 588 19.19 13.21 26.70
CA TYR A 588 18.40 12.00 26.58
C TYR A 588 18.59 11.27 25.25
N VAL A 589 19.35 11.81 24.29
CA VAL A 589 19.56 11.17 22.99
C VAL A 589 20.99 11.36 22.48
N GLU A 590 21.62 10.26 22.10
CA GLU A 590 22.86 10.28 21.32
C GLU A 590 22.53 10.28 19.84
N VAL A 591 23.19 11.13 19.07
CA VAL A 591 22.94 11.30 17.63
C VAL A 591 24.23 11.12 16.85
N SER A 592 24.17 10.33 15.77
CA SER A 592 25.24 10.27 14.77
C SER A 592 24.68 10.44 13.36
N ILE A 593 25.39 11.16 12.50
CA ILE A 593 25.02 11.36 11.10
C ILE A 593 26.00 10.60 10.19
N GLU A 594 25.49 9.78 9.29
CA GLU A 594 26.29 8.98 8.34
C GLU A 594 25.95 9.34 6.88
N GLY A 595 26.90 9.14 5.95
CA GLY A 595 26.71 9.37 4.51
C GLY A 595 27.69 10.33 3.83
N GLY A 596 28.69 10.87 4.56
CA GLY A 596 29.69 11.79 4.00
C GLY A 596 29.13 13.21 3.78
N THR A 597 29.04 13.99 4.85
CA THR A 597 28.39 15.30 4.82
C THR A 597 29.28 16.36 4.16
N THR A 598 28.86 16.91 3.03
CA THR A 598 29.30 18.24 2.57
C THR A 598 28.17 19.23 2.82
N PRO A 599 28.35 20.24 3.69
CA PRO A 599 27.44 21.38 3.72
C PRO A 599 27.42 22.04 2.34
N ILE A 600 26.26 22.09 1.68
CA ILE A 600 26.10 22.88 0.45
C ILE A 600 25.57 24.25 0.83
N GLU A 601 26.19 25.30 0.31
CA GLU A 601 25.76 26.68 0.46
C GLU A 601 24.54 26.97 -0.44
N GLY A 602 23.41 27.32 0.17
CA GLY A 602 22.20 27.74 -0.53
C GLY A 602 22.22 29.23 -0.89
N VAL A 603 21.54 29.61 -1.98
CA VAL A 603 21.43 31.01 -2.40
C VAL A 603 20.52 31.75 -1.42
N ALA A 604 20.93 32.94 -0.97
CA ALA A 604 20.20 33.79 -0.04
C ALA A 604 18.76 34.06 -0.54
N SER A 605 17.79 33.30 -0.04
CA SER A 605 16.38 33.66 -0.19
C SER A 605 16.04 34.72 0.86
N GLY A 606 15.30 35.75 0.47
CA GLY A 606 14.76 36.75 1.42
C GLY A 606 13.72 36.18 2.40
N ASP A 607 13.60 34.85 2.49
CA ASP A 607 12.57 34.14 3.22
C ASP A 607 12.92 33.99 4.70
N ARG A 608 11.96 34.31 5.57
CA ARG A 608 12.10 34.23 7.02
C ARG A 608 11.83 32.82 7.57
N ARG A 609 11.44 31.85 6.75
CA ARG A 609 11.09 30.47 7.17
C ARG A 609 12.27 29.50 7.35
N ILE A 610 13.46 29.93 6.96
CA ILE A 610 14.67 29.09 6.98
C ILE A 610 15.36 29.26 8.34
N PRO A 611 15.77 28.16 9.02
CA PRO A 611 16.54 28.25 10.26
C PRO A 611 17.79 29.10 10.06
N LYS A 612 17.86 30.25 10.73
CA LYS A 612 19.05 31.10 10.74
C LYS A 612 19.92 30.73 11.93
N LEU A 613 21.23 30.60 11.71
CA LEU A 613 22.22 30.53 12.79
C LEU A 613 22.06 31.74 13.70
N ALA A 614 21.97 31.50 15.01
CA ALA A 614 21.86 32.56 16.00
C ALA A 614 23.21 33.28 16.14
N ALA A 615 23.33 34.44 15.49
CA ALA A 615 24.19 35.57 15.81
C ALA A 615 25.65 35.29 16.23
N GLU A 616 26.53 35.06 15.24
CA GLU A 616 27.85 35.70 15.24
C GLU A 616 28.07 36.38 13.87
N THR A 617 28.04 37.72 13.88
CA THR A 617 28.62 38.62 12.87
C THR A 617 28.68 38.16 11.40
N HIS A 618 27.54 37.94 10.74
CA HIS A 618 27.50 37.92 9.28
C HIS A 618 26.57 39.01 8.72
N PRO A 619 27.00 39.75 7.67
CA PRO A 619 26.23 40.84 7.06
C PRO A 619 24.91 40.32 6.45
N PRO A 620 23.98 41.21 6.02
CA PRO A 620 22.71 40.77 5.43
C PRO A 620 22.98 39.90 4.20
N GLY A 621 22.72 38.59 4.31
CA GLY A 621 23.08 37.58 3.31
C GLY A 621 23.77 36.32 3.85
N GLY A 622 23.58 35.95 5.13
CA GLY A 622 24.25 34.79 5.74
C GLY A 622 23.97 33.46 5.02
N ASN A 623 25.05 32.69 4.82
CA ASN A 623 25.07 31.40 4.14
C ASN A 623 24.12 30.38 4.81
N GLN A 624 23.31 29.71 4.01
CA GLN A 624 22.41 28.63 4.45
C GLN A 624 23.03 27.29 4.11
N PHE A 625 22.97 26.32 5.03
CA PHE A 625 23.61 25.02 4.85
C PHE A 625 22.59 23.88 4.92
N GLN A 626 22.81 22.84 4.12
CA GLN A 626 22.08 21.57 4.17
C GLN A 626 23.07 20.40 4.22
N TRP A 627 22.72 19.33 4.94
CA TRP A 627 23.39 18.04 4.82
C TRP A 627 22.94 17.35 3.54
N THR A 628 23.89 16.75 2.84
CA THR A 628 23.62 15.83 1.75
C THR A 628 24.63 14.68 1.76
N ALA A 629 24.29 13.62 1.04
CA ALA A 629 25.12 12.43 0.84
C ALA A 629 24.97 11.94 -0.61
N PRO A 630 25.96 11.29 -1.23
CA PRO A 630 25.86 10.83 -2.61
C PRO A 630 24.67 9.89 -2.88
N ASP A 631 24.41 8.97 -1.95
CA ASP A 631 23.39 7.92 -2.10
C ASP A 631 22.33 8.00 -1.00
N GLU A 632 22.76 8.04 0.26
CA GLU A 632 21.87 7.93 1.42
C GLU A 632 22.38 8.75 2.60
N LEU A 633 21.47 9.51 3.22
CA LEU A 633 21.73 10.30 4.43
C LEU A 633 21.03 9.64 5.62
N ARG A 634 21.77 9.38 6.71
CA ARG A 634 21.22 8.71 7.90
C ARG A 634 21.43 9.53 9.17
N PHE A 635 20.41 9.59 10.01
CA PHE A 635 20.48 10.07 11.39
C PHE A 635 20.17 8.91 12.34
N ASN A 636 21.19 8.42 13.05
CA ASN A 636 20.98 7.42 14.10
C ASN A 636 20.70 8.14 15.43
N LEU A 637 19.66 7.70 16.13
CA LEU A 637 19.16 8.26 17.37
C LEU A 637 19.14 7.15 18.43
N SER A 638 19.87 7.32 19.52
CA SER A 638 19.87 6.37 20.64
C SER A 638 19.40 7.07 21.90
N PHE A 639 18.14 6.86 22.26
CA PHE A 639 17.54 7.42 23.47
C PHE A 639 18.08 6.71 24.72
N GLN A 640 18.39 7.50 25.74
CA GLN A 640 19.02 7.06 26.99
C GLN A 640 17.99 6.75 28.09
N ASP A 641 16.71 6.93 27.79
CA ASP A 641 15.59 6.60 28.66
C ASP A 641 14.42 6.01 27.85
N ASP A 642 13.43 5.47 28.56
CA ASP A 642 12.21 4.91 27.99
C ASP A 642 11.09 5.96 27.83
N THR A 643 11.37 7.24 28.07
CA THR A 643 10.39 8.32 27.93
C THR A 643 10.29 8.71 26.45
N PRO A 644 9.08 8.80 25.86
CA PRO A 644 8.96 9.23 24.47
C PRO A 644 9.29 10.71 24.27
N HIS A 645 10.27 10.98 23.40
CA HIS A 645 10.75 12.33 23.08
C HIS A 645 10.36 12.74 21.67
N VAL A 646 10.07 14.03 21.46
CA VAL A 646 9.75 14.55 20.12
C VAL A 646 11.04 14.86 19.36
N VAL A 647 11.14 14.33 18.15
CA VAL A 647 12.21 14.58 17.18
C VAL A 647 11.59 15.10 15.90
N THR A 648 12.12 16.20 15.39
CA THR A 648 11.66 16.82 14.15
C THR A 648 12.79 16.90 13.13
N LEU A 649 12.56 16.39 11.93
CA LEU A 649 13.46 16.52 10.77
C LEU A 649 12.97 17.66 9.87
N TYR A 650 13.86 18.57 9.46
CA TYR A 650 13.56 19.58 8.45
C TYR A 650 14.24 19.24 7.13
N CYS A 651 13.44 19.11 6.07
CA CYS A 651 13.91 18.87 4.72
C CYS A 651 13.53 20.05 3.83
N ALA A 652 14.48 20.58 3.05
CA ALA A 652 14.27 21.68 2.14
C ALA A 652 15.23 21.55 0.95
N ASP A 653 14.76 21.86 -0.26
CA ASP A 653 15.62 22.01 -1.42
C ASP A 653 16.12 23.45 -1.51
N LEU A 654 17.06 23.82 -0.63
CA LEU A 654 17.54 25.20 -0.49
C LEU A 654 18.23 25.73 -1.77
N ALA A 655 18.69 24.83 -2.64
CA ALA A 655 19.35 25.16 -3.89
C ALA A 655 18.40 25.14 -5.11
N GLY A 656 17.12 24.78 -4.93
CA GLY A 656 16.12 24.72 -6.00
C GLY A 656 16.46 23.72 -7.11
N LEU A 657 17.06 22.59 -6.75
CA LEU A 657 17.53 21.57 -7.67
C LEU A 657 16.41 20.65 -8.19
N GLY A 658 15.21 20.71 -7.60
CA GLY A 658 14.09 19.82 -7.87
C GLY A 658 14.33 18.43 -7.28
N ILE A 659 14.60 18.36 -5.98
CA ILE A 659 14.91 17.08 -5.30
C ILE A 659 13.62 16.36 -4.92
N ASP A 660 13.49 15.12 -5.39
CA ASP A 660 12.51 14.18 -4.86
C ASP A 660 13.25 13.16 -3.98
N GLN A 661 12.73 12.93 -2.78
CA GLN A 661 13.33 11.98 -1.84
C GLN A 661 12.30 11.24 -1.00
N VAL A 662 12.69 10.09 -0.48
CA VAL A 662 11.96 9.37 0.56
C VAL A 662 12.65 9.58 1.90
N VAL A 663 11.87 9.81 2.97
CA VAL A 663 12.30 9.79 4.37
C VAL A 663 11.70 8.54 5.01
N GLU A 664 12.55 7.67 5.52
CA GLU A 664 12.15 6.44 6.22
C GLU A 664 12.56 6.52 7.68
N LEU A 665 11.67 6.15 8.58
CA LEU A 665 11.96 5.99 9.99
C LEU A 665 12.06 4.51 10.33
N ILE A 666 13.16 4.12 10.94
CA ILE A 666 13.59 2.73 11.01
C ILE A 666 13.89 2.35 12.46
N ASP A 667 13.46 1.16 12.87
CA ASP A 667 14.10 0.46 13.98
C ASP A 667 15.37 -0.22 13.46
N PRO A 668 16.58 0.09 13.98
CA PRO A 668 17.80 -0.57 13.53
C PRO A 668 17.80 -2.09 13.75
N SER A 669 16.92 -2.61 14.62
CA SER A 669 16.71 -4.05 14.76
C SER A 669 15.86 -4.67 13.64
N ASP A 670 15.10 -3.86 12.89
CA ASP A 670 14.31 -4.26 11.71
C ASP A 670 14.33 -3.20 10.58
N PRO A 671 15.48 -2.94 9.95
CA PRO A 671 15.63 -1.86 8.98
C PRO A 671 15.11 -2.17 7.56
N LEU A 672 14.48 -3.33 7.37
CA LEU A 672 13.77 -3.70 6.14
C LEU A 672 12.30 -3.28 6.17
N HIS A 673 11.73 -3.05 7.35
CA HIS A 673 10.37 -2.61 7.55
C HIS A 673 10.40 -1.25 8.26
N PRO A 674 10.56 -0.15 7.50
CA PRO A 674 10.45 1.17 8.08
C PRO A 674 9.15 1.31 8.85
N LEU A 675 9.24 1.86 10.05
CA LEU A 675 8.11 2.15 10.92
C LEU A 675 7.25 3.32 10.38
N ASP A 676 7.84 4.17 9.53
CA ASP A 676 7.16 5.24 8.77
C ASP A 676 7.93 5.52 7.46
N VAL A 677 7.24 5.88 6.39
CA VAL A 677 7.81 6.20 5.07
C VAL A 677 7.11 7.43 4.50
N ARG A 678 7.88 8.44 4.07
CA ARG A 678 7.38 9.68 3.48
C ARG A 678 8.06 9.97 2.16
N ASP A 679 7.29 9.90 1.07
CA ASP A 679 7.73 10.35 -0.25
C ASP A 679 7.52 11.86 -0.38
N LEU A 680 8.55 12.58 -0.86
CA LEU A 680 8.58 14.04 -0.89
C LEU A 680 9.10 14.55 -2.23
N THR A 681 8.35 15.46 -2.83
CA THR A 681 8.90 16.48 -3.73
C THR A 681 9.24 17.69 -2.90
N LEU A 682 10.53 17.98 -2.72
CA LEU A 682 10.95 18.97 -1.73
C LEU A 682 10.69 20.40 -2.20
N PRO A 683 9.96 21.21 -1.40
CA PRO A 683 9.85 22.64 -1.67
C PRO A 683 11.14 23.37 -1.28
N THR A 684 11.41 24.48 -1.95
CA THR A 684 12.51 25.40 -1.59
C THR A 684 12.29 26.07 -0.23
N THR A 685 11.04 26.09 0.27
CA THR A 685 10.66 26.65 1.57
C THR A 685 10.83 25.66 2.72
N GLY A 686 11.02 24.38 2.40
CA GLY A 686 11.14 23.28 3.34
C GLY A 686 9.87 22.83 4.05
N VAL A 687 10.00 21.72 4.76
CA VAL A 687 8.95 21.03 5.52
C VAL A 687 9.56 20.37 6.76
N TYR A 688 8.88 20.48 7.89
CA TYR A 688 9.22 19.81 9.14
C TYR A 688 8.42 18.51 9.26
N PHE A 689 9.04 17.42 9.67
CA PHE A 689 8.40 16.14 10.02
C PHE A 689 8.69 15.81 11.47
N SER A 690 7.67 15.66 12.28
CA SER A 690 7.82 15.42 13.71
C SER A 690 7.37 14.01 14.08
N TRP A 691 8.17 13.33 14.89
CA TRP A 691 7.83 12.04 15.50
C TRP A 691 8.09 12.10 17.01
N ARG A 692 7.41 11.24 17.75
CA ARG A 692 7.66 10.96 19.15
C ARG A 692 8.26 9.57 19.24
N MET A 693 9.51 9.48 19.68
CA MET A 693 10.36 8.31 19.55
C MET A 693 10.92 7.86 20.91
N THR A 694 11.20 6.55 21.05
CA THR A 694 11.97 5.94 22.14
C THR A 694 12.96 4.91 21.58
N GLY A 695 13.90 4.45 22.40
CA GLY A 695 14.83 3.36 22.06
C GLY A 695 15.88 3.77 21.03
N THR A 696 16.27 2.85 20.14
CA THR A 696 17.18 3.17 19.04
C THR A 696 16.38 3.35 17.76
N ARG A 697 16.53 4.47 17.07
CA ARG A 697 15.84 4.80 15.82
C ARG A 697 16.81 5.32 14.78
N GLN A 698 16.45 5.19 13.50
CA GLN A 698 17.21 5.74 12.39
C GLN A 698 16.28 6.47 11.43
N LEU A 699 16.58 7.73 11.08
CA LEU A 699 15.97 8.39 9.94
C LEU A 699 16.88 8.18 8.73
N ARG A 700 16.37 7.61 7.64
CA ARG A 700 17.09 7.25 6.43
C ARG A 700 16.47 7.95 5.23
N LEU A 701 17.26 8.73 4.51
CA LEU A 701 16.80 9.55 3.39
C LEU A 701 17.46 9.08 2.09
N ARG A 702 16.69 8.93 1.01
CA ARG A 702 17.19 8.59 -0.33
C ARG A 702 16.51 9.39 -1.42
N CYS A 703 17.25 9.82 -2.45
CA CYS A 703 16.64 10.43 -3.62
C CYS A 703 15.84 9.42 -4.44
N THR A 704 14.70 9.84 -4.95
CA THR A 704 13.87 9.06 -5.88
C THR A 704 14.02 9.54 -7.33
N ASN A 705 14.74 10.64 -7.58
CA ASN A 705 15.00 11.20 -8.92
C ASN A 705 16.50 11.51 -9.23
N PRO A 706 17.40 10.50 -9.29
CA PRO A 706 18.87 10.68 -9.21
C PRO A 706 19.60 11.22 -10.47
N GLY A 707 18.92 11.84 -11.43
CA GLY A 707 19.41 12.02 -12.82
C GLY A 707 20.55 13.01 -13.14
N THR A 708 21.21 13.70 -12.19
CA THR A 708 22.34 14.63 -12.50
C THR A 708 23.40 14.68 -11.39
N PRO A 709 24.66 15.13 -11.64
CA PRO A 709 25.86 14.87 -10.78
C PRO A 709 25.89 15.44 -9.35
N HIS A 710 24.79 16.03 -8.86
CA HIS A 710 24.71 16.71 -7.57
C HIS A 710 23.33 16.53 -6.89
N ARG A 711 22.70 15.34 -6.98
CA ARG A 711 21.34 15.07 -6.48
C ARG A 711 21.33 14.01 -5.35
N GLY A 712 22.01 14.28 -4.26
CA GLY A 712 21.88 13.49 -3.03
C GLY A 712 20.65 13.88 -2.21
N PRO A 713 20.11 13.02 -1.32
CA PRO A 713 19.06 13.40 -0.39
C PRO A 713 19.51 14.59 0.48
N VAL A 714 18.56 15.42 0.93
CA VAL A 714 18.86 16.62 1.72
C VAL A 714 18.05 16.70 3.02
N ALA A 715 18.71 17.23 4.05
CA ALA A 715 18.10 17.66 5.29
C ALA A 715 18.83 18.89 5.83
N ALA A 716 18.08 19.85 6.36
CA ALA A 716 18.60 21.15 6.81
C ALA A 716 18.51 21.35 8.34
N GLY A 717 17.97 20.37 9.08
CA GLY A 717 18.03 20.39 10.53
C GLY A 717 17.36 19.19 11.20
N LEU A 718 17.78 18.91 12.42
CA LEU A 718 17.19 17.92 13.31
C LEU A 718 16.95 18.56 14.68
N PHE A 719 15.73 18.50 15.20
CA PHE A 719 15.29 19.25 16.37
C PHE A 719 14.67 18.33 17.41
N PHE A 720 14.82 18.67 18.69
CA PHE A 720 14.38 17.87 19.83
C PHE A 720 13.51 18.69 20.78
N GLY A 721 12.39 18.12 21.22
CA GLY A 721 11.45 18.79 22.11
C GLY A 721 10.31 19.51 21.39
N ASP A 722 9.41 20.10 22.19
CA ASP A 722 8.00 20.34 21.90
C ASP A 722 7.67 20.85 20.49
N ALA A 723 6.88 20.05 19.76
CA ALA A 723 6.30 20.34 18.45
C ALA A 723 5.00 21.18 18.54
N GLY A 724 4.71 21.75 19.72
CA GLY A 724 3.61 22.67 20.00
C GLY A 724 2.26 22.14 19.53
N ALA A 725 1.55 21.39 20.39
CA ALA A 725 0.17 20.94 20.21
C ALA A 725 -0.30 20.87 18.74
N ALA A 726 -0.32 19.66 18.17
CA ALA A 726 -1.28 19.34 17.11
C ALA A 726 -2.70 19.39 17.69
N SER A 727 -3.13 20.57 18.15
CA SER A 727 -4.51 20.95 18.34
C SER A 727 -4.66 22.33 17.76
N LEU A 728 -4.79 22.39 16.43
CA LEU A 728 -5.71 23.34 15.84
C LEU A 728 -6.41 22.62 14.68
N LEU A 729 -7.59 22.10 15.00
CA LEU A 729 -8.74 22.16 14.12
C LEU A 729 -8.68 23.47 13.33
N TRP A 730 -8.34 23.43 12.05
CA TRP A 730 -8.89 24.35 11.06
C TRP A 730 -9.10 23.56 9.78
N THR A 731 -10.37 23.24 9.56
CA THR A 731 -10.94 22.96 8.24
C THR A 731 -10.42 24.00 7.24
N ASP A 732 -9.73 23.56 6.20
CA ASP A 732 -9.59 24.36 4.98
C ASP A 732 -11.00 24.51 4.39
N VAL A 733 -11.72 25.55 4.82
CA VAL A 733 -12.94 26.00 4.16
C VAL A 733 -12.53 27.07 3.15
N GLY A 734 -11.96 26.66 2.03
CA GLY A 734 -11.81 27.53 0.87
C GLY A 734 -10.54 27.36 0.05
N THR A 735 -10.72 27.32 -1.27
CA THR A 735 -9.68 27.41 -2.29
C THR A 735 -8.82 28.68 -2.10
N PRO A 736 -7.49 28.65 -2.32
CA PRO A 736 -6.67 29.86 -2.28
C PRO A 736 -7.17 30.91 -3.28
N GLY A 737 -7.71 32.02 -2.78
CA GLY A 737 -8.15 33.15 -3.58
C GLY A 737 -6.96 34.00 -4.04
N SER A 738 -6.29 33.60 -5.12
CA SER A 738 -5.16 34.36 -5.70
C SER A 738 -5.56 35.66 -6.43
N GLY A 739 -6.83 36.09 -6.32
CA GLY A 739 -7.39 37.25 -7.04
C GLY A 739 -7.83 38.42 -6.16
N THR A 740 -7.70 38.33 -4.83
CA THR A 740 -8.21 39.37 -3.91
C THR A 740 -7.17 40.46 -3.67
N ARG A 741 -7.53 41.73 -3.96
CA ARG A 741 -6.64 42.90 -3.94
C ARG A 741 -6.90 43.79 -2.72
N GLY A 742 -6.45 43.40 -1.53
CA GLY A 742 -6.45 44.23 -0.31
C GLY A 742 -7.83 44.67 0.22
N ASN A 743 -8.91 44.37 -0.52
CA ASN A 743 -10.29 44.73 -0.29
C ASN A 743 -11.02 43.65 0.53
N TRP A 744 -10.53 43.46 1.75
CA TRP A 744 -11.14 42.56 2.75
C TRP A 744 -12.58 42.98 3.12
N ALA A 745 -12.95 44.24 2.85
CA ALA A 745 -14.31 44.77 2.87
C ALA A 745 -14.64 45.39 1.50
N LEU A 746 -15.88 45.20 1.05
CA LEU A 746 -16.44 45.79 -0.18
C LEU A 746 -17.14 47.13 0.12
N ALA A 747 -17.37 47.91 -0.92
CA ALA A 747 -17.92 49.26 -0.80
C ALA A 747 -19.38 49.33 -0.29
N ASP A 748 -20.09 48.20 -0.34
CA ASP A 748 -21.44 48.05 0.19
C ASP A 748 -21.47 47.65 1.69
N GLY A 749 -20.30 47.59 2.33
CA GLY A 749 -20.15 47.16 3.71
C GLY A 749 -20.02 45.64 3.89
N THR A 750 -20.17 44.84 2.82
CA THR A 750 -19.99 43.39 2.88
C THR A 750 -18.54 43.05 3.18
N ARG A 751 -18.31 42.16 4.16
CA ARG A 751 -16.96 41.72 4.56
C ARG A 751 -16.63 40.42 3.84
N VAL A 752 -15.55 40.44 3.04
CA VAL A 752 -15.00 39.24 2.37
C VAL A 752 -14.26 38.38 3.40
N PHE A 753 -13.59 39.01 4.35
CA PHE A 753 -12.95 38.38 5.51
C PHE A 753 -13.31 39.15 6.79
N GLY A 754 -13.43 38.46 7.92
CA GLY A 754 -13.75 39.09 9.21
C GLY A 754 -15.23 39.49 9.37
N SER A 755 -16.16 38.82 8.68
CA SER A 755 -17.61 39.07 8.78
C SER A 755 -18.19 38.84 10.18
N GLU A 756 -17.53 38.01 10.99
CA GLU A 756 -17.90 37.78 12.40
C GLU A 756 -17.13 38.69 13.37
N GLY A 757 -16.08 39.37 12.90
CA GLY A 757 -15.26 40.30 13.66
C GLY A 757 -13.81 40.39 13.18
N TYR A 758 -13.09 41.44 13.57
CA TYR A 758 -11.70 41.71 13.17
C TYR A 758 -10.92 42.58 14.18
N ILE A 759 -9.59 42.42 14.19
CA ILE A 759 -8.63 43.34 14.79
C ILE A 759 -7.58 43.65 13.75
N MET A 760 -7.47 44.93 13.36
CA MET A 760 -6.45 45.38 12.42
C MET A 760 -5.78 46.68 12.86
N PRO A 761 -4.46 46.82 12.67
CA PRO A 761 -3.76 48.07 12.94
C PRO A 761 -4.38 49.23 12.14
N GLY A 762 -4.72 50.33 12.82
CA GLY A 762 -5.34 51.51 12.19
C GLY A 762 -6.87 51.47 12.07
N ASN A 763 -7.53 50.37 12.45
CA ASN A 763 -8.99 50.24 12.40
C ASN A 763 -9.62 50.15 13.80
N PRO A 764 -10.88 50.60 13.99
CA PRO A 764 -11.64 50.29 15.19
C PRO A 764 -11.77 48.78 15.35
N THR A 765 -11.38 48.26 16.51
CA THR A 765 -11.53 46.84 16.83
C THR A 765 -13.00 46.45 16.86
N ALA A 766 -13.37 45.40 16.14
CA ALA A 766 -14.71 44.84 16.11
C ALA A 766 -14.62 43.35 16.42
N ALA A 767 -14.28 43.00 17.66
CA ALA A 767 -14.18 41.61 18.06
C ALA A 767 -15.59 40.94 18.10
N PRO A 768 -15.71 39.65 17.71
CA PRO A 768 -16.97 38.92 17.83
C PRO A 768 -17.44 38.86 19.28
N ALA A 769 -18.75 38.77 19.51
CA ALA A 769 -19.30 38.65 20.88
C ALA A 769 -18.77 37.43 21.65
N TYR A 770 -18.32 36.40 20.94
CA TYR A 770 -17.73 35.19 21.51
C TYR A 770 -16.23 35.33 21.86
N ALA A 771 -15.59 36.45 21.54
CA ALA A 771 -14.16 36.66 21.75
C ALA A 771 -13.86 38.03 22.36
N GLN A 772 -13.20 38.03 23.52
CA GLN A 772 -12.53 39.22 24.05
C GLN A 772 -11.05 39.15 23.71
N VAL A 773 -10.58 40.09 22.89
CA VAL A 773 -9.21 40.08 22.40
C VAL A 773 -8.59 41.45 22.65
N THR A 774 -7.51 41.48 23.42
CA THR A 774 -6.72 42.68 23.71
C THR A 774 -5.27 42.40 23.35
N PRO A 775 -4.76 42.95 22.24
CA PRO A 775 -3.35 42.83 21.90
C PRO A 775 -2.48 43.50 22.97
N THR A 776 -1.53 42.77 23.55
CA THR A 776 -0.55 43.32 24.51
C THR A 776 0.85 43.31 23.93
N GLY A 777 1.63 44.37 24.16
CA GLY A 777 3.01 44.48 23.64
C GLY A 777 3.11 44.86 22.16
N VAL A 778 2.02 45.38 21.56
CA VAL A 778 2.01 45.82 20.16
C VAL A 778 2.29 47.32 20.03
N GLU A 779 3.20 47.66 19.12
CA GLU A 779 3.39 49.04 18.63
C GLU A 779 2.88 49.12 17.19
N THR A 780 2.06 50.14 16.88
CA THR A 780 1.56 50.35 15.52
C THR A 780 2.54 51.21 14.74
N LEU A 781 3.15 50.64 13.68
CA LEU A 781 4.01 51.35 12.76
C LEU A 781 3.21 51.76 11.52
N ASN A 782 3.10 53.07 11.27
CA ASN A 782 2.46 53.57 10.05
C ASN A 782 3.48 53.61 8.90
N LEU A 783 3.24 52.83 7.85
CA LEU A 783 4.11 52.73 6.68
C LEU A 783 3.63 53.74 5.63
N GLY A 784 4.31 54.88 5.50
CA GLY A 784 3.95 55.96 4.56
C GLY A 784 4.28 55.68 3.09
N PHE A 785 4.16 54.45 2.61
CA PHE A 785 4.45 54.06 1.23
C PHE A 785 3.43 53.06 0.69
N THR A 786 3.18 53.10 -0.62
CA THR A 786 2.31 52.14 -1.31
C THR A 786 2.97 50.75 -1.30
N PRO A 787 2.32 49.69 -0.80
CA PRO A 787 2.87 48.34 -0.82
C PRO A 787 3.08 47.85 -2.26
N ILE A 788 4.16 47.09 -2.49
CA ILE A 788 4.42 46.41 -3.78
C ILE A 788 3.44 45.24 -3.98
N ASP A 789 2.87 44.72 -2.88
CA ASP A 789 1.89 43.65 -2.86
C ASP A 789 0.47 44.25 -2.76
N ASP A 790 -0.32 44.09 -3.82
CA ASP A 790 -1.69 44.61 -3.92
C ASP A 790 -2.71 43.83 -3.06
N ARG A 791 -2.26 42.78 -2.37
CA ARG A 791 -3.06 41.98 -1.44
C ARG A 791 -3.02 42.48 0.00
N VAL A 792 -2.14 43.45 0.32
CA VAL A 792 -2.02 44.00 1.68
C VAL A 792 -3.37 44.58 2.12
N PRO A 793 -3.93 44.16 3.27
CA PRO A 793 -5.18 44.71 3.78
C PRO A 793 -5.06 46.22 4.01
N VAL A 794 -5.97 46.98 3.44
CA VAL A 794 -5.99 48.44 3.54
C VAL A 794 -6.87 48.85 4.73
N ALA A 795 -6.47 49.88 5.47
CA ALA A 795 -7.28 50.43 6.55
C ALA A 795 -8.64 50.92 6.03
N LEU A 796 -9.65 51.02 6.88
CA LEU A 796 -10.92 51.63 6.47
C LEU A 796 -10.86 53.15 6.70
N ASP A 797 -11.46 53.91 5.80
CA ASP A 797 -11.72 55.33 5.97
C ASP A 797 -12.84 55.58 6.99
N GLY A 798 -13.15 56.85 7.25
CA GLY A 798 -14.19 57.25 8.20
C GLY A 798 -15.61 56.80 7.84
N GLU A 799 -15.84 56.30 6.62
CA GLU A 799 -17.12 55.78 6.11
C GLU A 799 -17.13 54.23 6.06
N GLY A 800 -16.04 53.58 6.48
CA GLY A 800 -15.95 52.11 6.53
C GLY A 800 -15.59 51.46 5.20
N LEU A 801 -14.96 52.20 4.28
CA LEU A 801 -14.47 51.76 2.96
C LEU A 801 -12.95 51.62 2.96
N PRO A 802 -12.33 50.75 2.13
CA PRO A 802 -10.87 50.68 2.01
C PRO A 802 -10.26 52.06 1.63
N ALA A 803 -9.34 52.56 2.45
CA ALA A 803 -8.79 53.92 2.43
C ALA A 803 -7.70 54.19 1.39
#